data_AF-A0A9D1N025-F1
#
_entry.id   AF-A0A9D1N025-F1
#
_cell.length_a   1.000
_cell.length_b   1.000
_cell.length_c   1.000
_cell.angle_alpha   90.00
_cell.angle_beta   90.00
_cell.angle_gamma   90.00
#
_symmetry.space_group_name_H-M   'P 1'
#
loop_
_entity.id
_entity.type
_entity.pdbx_description
1 polymer ?
#
loop_
_entity_poly.entity_id
_entity_poly.type
_entity_poly.pdbx_seq_one_letter_code
_entity_poly.pdbx_strand_id
1 'polypeptide(L)'
;MANSNYAWTDNPTVSGVSQCDTDVLNDCLMHLKYNHRTSGGGFSLFDTKITDHVLSGDEALGWVIQGGVVTMTYPDAVNVIKEEYSNGVEYTEGEITYRLSPSGRRITDISQYTNVDKLFETKGYAPYYVYDEVNQQFYLPKNKMFTQLTADTTKVNSTVEAGLPNITGRFDRSNRNGYGPAEGAFFHGDSVGGFCRDGSRDSSYVEFDASRSSSIYGNSDTVQPAAVLQLLYYKVGEVVINSDLALIDAQEMIEDAFQEVDTKINDGLNSLANASDALRQTQVTNCILEAPNNIKIDINENGYLVLKSGSTLIIPAGLDNEGNKKFEHKTLESDVVFTNTDAITGNLKDFMPIVWYSNDASTAHSIGGVCVSQMFAGETAPTNAQDMYWYDTTNNLIKFSNDTGASWEFAMASFPICQVDVIFESASVKYFNYPKAIFSHCGFIGSAYWLDKEVKYLAPNGKSETGTLNNIEGITQDVQIHIITDEESNNIASKCMAWVSSNSISWWGNASVKPYYTKPSVTGYTRYFDTNENYWKKADLSTTFTNTNLCPFATFNINTQNQILSMQPYEIMQVAIGNNSVFWPDYTAGITVSAFPYTAEYDGWLTASVIGDQGTGQNGYLQINGNTVVHSYGLDYTTSQWVIPVSRGDVITAHQVGSVTIFPCKGGR
;
A
#
# COMPACT_ATOMS: atom_id res chain seq x y z
N MET A 1 31.20 8.08 -46.60
CA MET A 1 31.95 7.68 -45.40
C MET A 1 32.11 8.88 -44.49
N ALA A 2 31.37 8.90 -43.38
CA ALA A 2 31.76 9.54 -42.14
C ALA A 2 30.92 8.84 -41.06
N ASN A 3 31.50 7.81 -40.43
CA ASN A 3 30.90 7.17 -39.26
C ASN A 3 30.93 8.18 -38.12
N SER A 4 29.83 8.89 -37.90
CA SER A 4 29.56 9.53 -36.61
C SER A 4 29.16 8.43 -35.63
N ASN A 5 30.17 7.81 -35.01
CA ASN A 5 29.97 7.05 -33.79
C ASN A 5 29.48 8.03 -32.71
N TYR A 6 28.17 8.16 -32.53
CA TYR A 6 27.62 8.68 -31.30
C TYR A 6 27.92 7.63 -30.21
N ALA A 7 28.86 7.97 -29.32
CA ALA A 7 29.08 7.17 -28.13
C ALA A 7 27.78 7.17 -27.33
N TRP A 8 27.24 5.99 -27.04
CA TRP A 8 26.18 5.81 -26.05
C TRP A 8 26.66 6.43 -24.74
N THR A 9 26.07 7.54 -24.33
CA THR A 9 26.26 8.09 -23.00
C THR A 9 25.02 7.79 -22.17
N ASP A 10 25.27 6.96 -21.18
CA ASP A 10 24.55 6.75 -19.93
C ASP A 10 23.18 6.06 -20.00
N ASN A 11 23.24 4.80 -19.61
CA ASN A 11 22.17 4.01 -19.00
C ASN A 11 21.22 4.89 -18.15
N PRO A 12 19.92 4.97 -18.48
CA PRO A 12 18.95 5.78 -17.74
C PRO A 12 18.68 5.27 -16.31
N THR A 13 19.25 4.12 -15.91
CA THR A 13 19.18 3.61 -14.53
C THR A 13 20.32 4.10 -13.63
N VAL A 14 21.20 4.99 -14.11
CA VAL A 14 22.20 5.62 -13.22
C VAL A 14 21.48 6.66 -12.35
N SER A 15 21.28 6.30 -11.09
CA SER A 15 20.72 7.15 -10.04
C SER A 15 21.43 8.52 -10.01
N GLY A 16 20.71 9.60 -10.32
CA GLY A 16 21.20 10.97 -10.16
C GLY A 16 20.76 12.02 -11.19
N VAL A 17 20.07 11.66 -12.28
CA VAL A 17 19.59 12.65 -13.26
C VAL A 17 18.30 13.30 -12.74
N SER A 18 18.38 14.56 -12.30
CA SER A 18 17.29 15.27 -11.60
C SER A 18 16.20 15.85 -12.49
N GLN A 19 16.33 15.74 -13.81
CA GLN A 19 15.29 16.09 -14.77
C GLN A 19 15.36 15.15 -15.98
N CYS A 20 14.23 14.51 -16.30
CA CYS A 20 14.01 13.88 -17.59
C CYS A 20 13.87 14.99 -18.62
N ASP A 21 14.89 15.17 -19.45
CA ASP A 21 14.79 16.05 -20.61
C ASP A 21 13.84 15.38 -21.63
N THR A 22 12.64 15.95 -21.76
CA THR A 22 11.62 15.46 -22.69
C THR A 22 12.09 15.45 -24.13
N ASP A 23 13.06 16.29 -24.50
CA ASP A 23 13.62 16.31 -25.86
C ASP A 23 14.55 15.12 -26.09
N VAL A 24 15.34 14.74 -25.07
CA VAL A 24 16.18 13.53 -25.11
C VAL A 24 15.33 12.26 -25.07
N LEU A 25 14.26 12.23 -24.27
CA LEU A 25 13.33 11.09 -24.25
C LEU A 25 12.62 10.95 -25.60
N ASN A 26 12.18 12.07 -26.19
CA ASN A 26 11.59 12.06 -27.53
C ASN A 26 12.60 11.61 -28.59
N ASP A 27 13.86 12.07 -28.54
CA ASP A 27 14.90 11.64 -29.47
C ASP A 27 15.23 10.14 -29.31
N CYS A 28 15.27 9.62 -28.08
CA CYS A 28 15.45 8.20 -27.80
C CYS A 28 14.24 7.36 -28.25
N LEU A 29 13.01 7.83 -28.03
CA LEU A 29 11.78 7.17 -28.50
C LEU A 29 11.67 7.22 -30.04
N MET A 30 12.14 8.29 -30.68
CA MET A 30 12.24 8.40 -32.13
C MET A 30 13.31 7.45 -32.69
N HIS A 31 14.45 7.29 -32.00
CA HIS A 31 15.48 6.30 -32.34
C HIS A 31 15.01 4.86 -32.15
N LEU A 32 14.20 4.58 -31.12
CA LEU A 32 13.57 3.27 -30.91
C LEU A 32 12.49 3.01 -31.97
N LYS A 33 11.65 4.00 -32.33
CA LYS A 33 10.69 3.89 -33.44
C LYS A 33 11.36 3.61 -34.78
N TYR A 34 12.55 4.17 -35.04
CA TYR A 34 13.28 3.93 -36.28
C TYR A 34 14.07 2.61 -36.30
N ASN A 35 14.55 2.12 -35.15
CA ASN A 35 15.43 0.94 -35.10
C ASN A 35 14.73 -0.37 -34.70
N HIS A 36 13.54 -0.33 -34.08
CA HIS A 36 12.85 -1.54 -33.60
C HIS A 36 11.95 -2.26 -34.62
N ARG A 37 12.22 -2.10 -35.91
CA ARG A 37 11.90 -3.12 -36.93
C ARG A 37 13.00 -3.26 -37.97
N THR A 38 14.25 -3.39 -37.53
CA THR A 38 15.30 -4.01 -38.37
C THR A 38 15.10 -5.53 -38.42
N SER A 39 13.93 -5.98 -38.84
CA SER A 39 13.63 -7.38 -39.10
C SER A 39 13.41 -7.58 -40.61
N GLY A 40 14.52 -7.78 -41.33
CA GLY A 40 14.56 -8.90 -42.28
C GLY A 40 14.08 -8.70 -43.72
N GLY A 41 14.15 -7.50 -44.31
CA GLY A 41 13.92 -7.35 -45.75
C GLY A 41 14.88 -6.33 -46.36
N GLY A 42 15.93 -6.78 -47.06
CA GLY A 42 16.93 -5.92 -47.70
C GLY A 42 16.43 -5.09 -48.90
N PHE A 43 15.19 -4.61 -48.86
CA PHE A 43 14.56 -3.78 -49.88
C PHE A 43 14.56 -2.32 -49.45
N SER A 44 15.17 -1.48 -50.29
CA SER A 44 15.12 -0.02 -50.18
C SER A 44 13.80 0.52 -50.72
N LEU A 45 13.50 1.78 -50.40
CA LEU A 45 12.32 2.47 -50.92
C LEU A 45 12.33 2.48 -52.47
N PHE A 46 11.17 2.18 -53.05
CA PHE A 46 10.93 1.99 -54.49
C PHE A 46 11.59 0.77 -55.12
N ASP A 47 12.21 -0.13 -54.33
CA ASP A 47 12.56 -1.45 -54.84
C ASP A 47 11.30 -2.22 -55.23
N THR A 48 11.45 -3.11 -56.20
CA THR A 48 10.35 -3.89 -56.74
C THR A 48 10.42 -5.35 -56.33
N LYS A 49 9.26 -5.94 -56.02
CA LYS A 49 9.06 -7.38 -55.83
C LYS A 49 8.04 -7.89 -56.84
N ILE A 50 8.30 -9.07 -57.40
CA ILE A 50 7.34 -9.79 -58.26
C ILE A 50 6.71 -10.92 -57.45
N THR A 51 5.38 -11.05 -57.48
CA THR A 51 4.63 -12.03 -56.68
C THR A 51 3.61 -12.80 -57.53
N ASP A 52 3.32 -14.04 -57.18
CA ASP A 52 2.34 -14.90 -57.84
C ASP A 52 0.91 -14.74 -57.29
N HIS A 53 0.73 -13.99 -56.20
CA HIS A 53 -0.54 -13.74 -55.54
C HIS A 53 -0.66 -12.28 -55.07
N VAL A 54 -1.89 -11.87 -54.78
CA VAL A 54 -2.21 -10.55 -54.21
C VAL A 54 -1.77 -10.53 -52.75
N LEU A 55 -0.91 -9.56 -52.38
CA LEU A 55 -0.47 -9.40 -50.99
C LEU A 55 -1.65 -8.99 -50.10
N SER A 56 -1.72 -9.54 -48.88
CA SER A 56 -2.76 -9.22 -47.90
C SER A 56 -2.22 -9.25 -46.47
N GLY A 57 -2.95 -8.64 -45.53
CA GLY A 57 -2.53 -8.53 -44.13
C GLY A 57 -1.15 -7.91 -43.98
N ASP A 58 -0.33 -8.51 -43.12
CA ASP A 58 1.03 -8.04 -42.82
C ASP A 58 1.97 -8.07 -44.04
N GLU A 59 1.73 -8.96 -45.02
CA GLU A 59 2.58 -9.02 -46.22
C GLU A 59 2.35 -7.82 -47.15
N ALA A 60 1.14 -7.24 -47.16
CA ALA A 60 0.84 -6.03 -47.93
C ALA A 60 1.45 -4.77 -47.29
N LEU A 61 1.89 -4.83 -46.04
CA LEU A 61 2.37 -3.66 -45.31
C LEU A 61 3.62 -3.08 -46.00
N GLY A 62 3.48 -1.85 -46.49
CA GLY A 62 4.58 -1.17 -47.15
C GLY A 62 4.78 -1.51 -48.61
N TRP A 63 3.86 -2.28 -49.22
CA TRP A 63 3.93 -2.66 -50.63
C TRP A 63 2.69 -2.17 -51.36
N VAL A 64 2.88 -1.48 -52.48
CA VAL A 64 1.78 -1.02 -53.34
C VAL A 64 1.99 -1.56 -54.74
N ILE A 65 0.92 -2.12 -55.33
CA ILE A 65 0.95 -2.67 -56.69
C ILE A 65 1.26 -1.56 -57.71
N GLN A 66 1.93 -1.91 -58.81
CA GLN A 66 2.19 -0.99 -59.92
C GLN A 66 0.94 -0.19 -60.33
N GLY A 67 1.09 1.09 -60.66
CA GLY A 67 -0.04 1.98 -60.96
C GLY A 67 -0.89 2.42 -59.76
N GLY A 68 -0.71 1.82 -58.58
CA GLY A 68 -1.43 2.20 -57.36
C GLY A 68 -1.06 3.59 -56.86
N VAL A 69 -1.97 4.18 -56.08
CA VAL A 69 -1.77 5.48 -55.41
C VAL A 69 -1.07 5.28 -54.06
N VAL A 70 -0.09 6.13 -53.79
CA VAL A 70 0.66 6.18 -52.53
C VAL A 70 0.39 7.53 -51.90
N THR A 71 -0.20 7.51 -50.70
CA THR A 71 -0.61 8.71 -49.95
C THR A 71 0.29 8.93 -48.74
N MET A 72 0.01 9.97 -47.96
CA MET A 72 0.68 10.26 -46.68
C MET A 72 0.54 9.17 -45.61
N THR A 73 -0.19 8.08 -45.87
CA THR A 73 -0.05 6.83 -45.10
C THR A 73 1.40 6.36 -45.08
N TYR A 74 2.15 6.59 -46.17
CA TYR A 74 3.58 6.29 -46.33
C TYR A 74 4.39 7.57 -46.56
N PRO A 75 4.67 8.35 -45.50
CA PRO A 75 5.24 9.69 -45.62
C PRO A 75 6.64 9.70 -46.25
N ASP A 76 7.46 8.68 -45.99
CA ASP A 76 8.82 8.58 -46.53
C ASP A 76 8.81 8.54 -48.06
N ALA A 77 7.94 7.73 -48.68
CA ALA A 77 7.83 7.66 -50.13
C ALA A 77 7.31 8.96 -50.74
N VAL A 78 6.28 9.57 -50.14
CA VAL A 78 5.73 10.83 -50.65
C VAL A 78 6.76 11.95 -50.57
N ASN A 79 7.48 12.05 -49.44
CA ASN A 79 8.50 13.08 -49.25
C ASN A 79 9.68 12.92 -50.21
N VAL A 80 10.13 11.68 -50.47
CA VAL A 80 11.19 11.44 -51.46
C VAL A 80 10.74 11.84 -52.86
N ILE A 81 9.53 11.48 -53.30
CA ILE A 81 9.01 11.90 -54.61
C ILE A 81 8.88 13.42 -54.70
N LYS A 82 8.38 14.08 -53.65
CA LYS A 82 8.26 15.53 -53.57
C LYS A 82 9.62 16.23 -53.71
N GLU A 83 10.62 15.76 -52.96
CA GLU A 83 11.99 16.30 -53.01
C GLU A 83 12.61 16.07 -54.39
N GLU A 84 12.49 14.85 -54.93
CA GLU A 84 13.04 14.47 -56.23
C GLU A 84 12.38 15.21 -57.40
N TYR A 85 11.08 15.48 -57.33
CA TYR A 85 10.37 16.29 -58.31
C TYR A 85 10.86 17.75 -58.28
N SER A 86 11.02 18.31 -57.08
CA SER A 86 11.50 19.68 -56.89
C SER A 86 12.93 19.87 -57.42
N ASN A 87 13.78 18.87 -57.21
CA ASN A 87 15.19 18.86 -57.61
C ASN A 87 15.45 18.33 -59.04
N GLY A 88 14.41 17.88 -59.74
CA GLY A 88 14.52 17.27 -61.07
C GLY A 88 14.64 18.28 -62.22
N VAL A 89 15.21 17.82 -63.34
CA VAL A 89 15.34 18.60 -64.58
C VAL A 89 14.21 18.25 -65.54
N GLU A 90 13.55 19.24 -66.13
CA GLU A 90 12.39 19.04 -67.01
C GLU A 90 12.78 18.52 -68.42
N TYR A 91 12.03 17.54 -68.91
CA TYR A 91 12.11 16.94 -70.23
C TYR A 91 10.70 16.73 -70.80
N THR A 92 10.60 16.60 -72.12
CA THR A 92 9.34 16.22 -72.80
C THR A 92 9.61 15.06 -73.73
N GLU A 93 8.82 13.99 -73.59
CA GLU A 93 8.88 12.80 -74.43
C GLU A 93 7.46 12.48 -74.92
N GLY A 94 7.22 12.65 -76.23
CA GLY A 94 5.88 12.55 -76.79
C GLY A 94 4.94 13.64 -76.24
N GLU A 95 3.80 13.21 -75.68
CA GLU A 95 2.79 14.09 -75.07
C GLU A 95 2.98 14.31 -73.56
N ILE A 96 4.04 13.75 -72.96
CA ILE A 96 4.27 13.79 -71.51
C ILE A 96 5.47 14.67 -71.20
N THR A 97 5.23 15.73 -70.41
CA THR A 97 6.30 16.52 -69.78
C THR A 97 6.58 15.97 -68.38
N TYR A 98 7.83 15.70 -68.06
CA TYR A 98 8.24 15.11 -66.78
C TYR A 98 9.57 15.71 -66.30
N ARG A 99 9.87 15.56 -65.02
CA ARG A 99 11.15 15.90 -64.41
C ARG A 99 11.96 14.63 -64.15
N LEU A 100 13.21 14.62 -64.61
CA LEU A 100 14.18 13.57 -64.30
C LEU A 100 14.88 13.92 -62.99
N SER A 101 14.66 13.12 -61.96
CA SER A 101 15.26 13.34 -60.63
C SER A 101 16.75 12.99 -60.60
N PRO A 102 17.51 13.45 -59.59
CA PRO A 102 18.93 13.10 -59.41
C PRO A 102 19.20 11.60 -59.29
N SER A 103 18.21 10.81 -58.85
CA SER A 103 18.28 9.34 -58.75
C SER A 103 17.82 8.63 -60.03
N GLY A 104 17.43 9.39 -61.07
CA GLY A 104 17.02 8.87 -62.37
C GLY A 104 15.53 8.50 -62.49
N ARG A 105 14.69 8.86 -61.51
CA ARG A 105 13.23 8.66 -61.61
C ARG A 105 12.61 9.70 -62.52
N ARG A 106 11.64 9.27 -63.34
CA ARG A 106 10.84 10.17 -64.19
C ARG A 106 9.56 10.51 -63.44
N ILE A 107 9.41 11.75 -63.01
CA ILE A 107 8.30 12.20 -62.16
C ILE A 107 7.54 13.31 -62.90
N THR A 108 6.25 13.13 -63.13
CA THR A 108 5.38 14.10 -63.83
C THR A 108 4.29 14.62 -62.91
N ASP A 109 3.71 15.77 -63.24
CA ASP A 109 2.61 16.37 -62.52
C ASP A 109 1.28 15.63 -62.77
N ILE A 110 0.36 15.70 -61.81
CA ILE A 110 -0.97 15.10 -61.88
C ILE A 110 -1.76 15.51 -63.14
N SER A 111 -1.51 16.69 -63.70
CA SER A 111 -2.10 17.12 -64.98
C SER A 111 -1.77 16.20 -66.16
N GLN A 112 -0.68 15.44 -66.11
CA GLN A 112 -0.26 14.52 -67.18
C GLN A 112 -0.80 13.10 -67.00
N TYR A 113 -1.56 12.81 -65.93
CA TYR A 113 -2.06 11.47 -65.62
C TYR A 113 -2.76 10.79 -66.81
N THR A 114 -3.63 11.54 -67.52
CA THR A 114 -4.36 11.01 -68.68
C THR A 114 -3.42 10.61 -69.83
N ASN A 115 -2.32 11.34 -70.03
CA ASN A 115 -1.35 11.05 -71.09
C ASN A 115 -0.50 9.82 -70.71
N VAL A 116 -0.14 9.69 -69.43
CA VAL A 116 0.55 8.51 -68.89
C VAL A 116 -0.32 7.25 -69.03
N ASP A 117 -1.61 7.34 -68.72
CA ASP A 117 -2.54 6.21 -68.87
C ASP A 117 -2.74 5.80 -70.33
N LYS A 118 -2.94 6.76 -71.23
CA LYS A 118 -3.01 6.48 -72.68
C LYS A 118 -1.75 5.79 -73.20
N LEU A 119 -0.56 6.20 -72.72
CA LEU A 119 0.70 5.56 -73.09
C LEU A 119 0.72 4.10 -72.63
N PHE A 120 0.30 3.83 -71.39
CA PHE A 120 0.22 2.46 -70.88
C PHE A 120 -0.80 1.59 -71.63
N GLU A 121 -1.97 2.13 -71.98
CA GLU A 121 -2.96 1.40 -72.78
C GLU A 121 -2.42 1.05 -74.16
N THR A 122 -1.84 2.04 -74.85
CA THR A 122 -1.37 1.93 -76.24
C THR A 122 -0.09 1.09 -76.35
N LYS A 123 0.88 1.31 -75.47
CA LYS A 123 2.21 0.68 -75.54
C LYS A 123 2.42 -0.40 -74.50
N GLY A 124 1.75 -0.34 -73.35
CA GLY A 124 1.97 -1.28 -72.26
C GLY A 124 3.08 -0.92 -71.30
N TYR A 125 3.66 0.26 -71.44
CA TYR A 125 4.79 0.71 -70.63
C TYR A 125 4.67 2.20 -70.36
N ALA A 126 4.71 2.58 -69.09
CA ALA A 126 4.64 3.96 -68.64
C ALA A 126 5.54 4.13 -67.39
N PRO A 127 6.81 4.52 -67.56
CA PRO A 127 7.80 4.58 -66.49
C PRO A 127 7.76 5.89 -65.69
N TYR A 128 6.57 6.44 -65.46
CA TYR A 128 6.39 7.73 -64.82
C TYR A 128 5.75 7.56 -63.45
N TYR A 129 6.36 8.19 -62.44
CA TYR A 129 5.67 8.51 -61.19
C TYR A 129 4.82 9.75 -61.44
N VAL A 130 3.54 9.73 -61.06
CA VAL A 130 2.66 10.91 -61.24
C VAL A 130 2.43 11.55 -59.87
N TYR A 131 3.02 12.71 -59.62
CA TYR A 131 2.97 13.42 -58.35
C TYR A 131 1.81 14.42 -58.31
N ASP A 132 1.04 14.38 -57.23
CA ASP A 132 -0.07 15.27 -56.93
C ASP A 132 0.27 16.08 -55.68
N GLU A 133 0.76 17.30 -55.92
CA GLU A 133 1.20 18.21 -54.85
C GLU A 133 0.05 18.62 -53.93
N VAL A 134 -1.17 18.73 -54.46
CA VAL A 134 -2.35 19.21 -53.71
C VAL A 134 -2.77 18.18 -52.67
N ASN A 135 -2.87 16.92 -53.07
CA ASN A 135 -3.31 15.84 -52.19
C ASN A 135 -2.16 15.13 -51.46
N GLN A 136 -0.92 15.56 -51.68
CA GLN A 136 0.30 14.95 -51.12
C GLN A 136 0.34 13.43 -51.36
N GLN A 137 0.23 13.05 -52.63
CA GLN A 137 0.22 11.66 -53.06
C GLN A 137 0.92 11.50 -54.41
N PHE A 138 1.21 10.27 -54.80
CA PHE A 138 1.69 9.98 -56.15
C PHE A 138 1.23 8.61 -56.64
N TYR A 139 1.22 8.41 -57.96
CA TYR A 139 0.94 7.12 -58.60
C TYR A 139 2.23 6.45 -59.05
N LEU A 140 2.29 5.13 -58.86
CA LEU A 140 3.44 4.31 -59.26
C LEU A 140 3.49 4.07 -60.78
N PRO A 141 4.68 3.82 -61.34
CA PRO A 141 4.84 3.42 -62.74
C PRO A 141 4.07 2.14 -63.09
N LYS A 142 3.77 1.96 -64.39
CA LYS A 142 3.01 0.82 -64.94
C LYS A 142 3.81 0.11 -66.04
N ASN A 143 3.82 -1.22 -66.04
CA ASN A 143 4.48 -2.06 -67.03
C ASN A 143 3.77 -3.42 -67.22
N LYS A 144 3.46 -3.74 -68.49
CA LYS A 144 2.98 -5.06 -68.98
C LYS A 144 3.92 -5.71 -70.00
N MET A 145 4.99 -5.01 -70.41
CA MET A 145 5.99 -5.52 -71.36
C MET A 145 6.96 -6.50 -70.67
N PHE A 146 7.50 -7.43 -71.47
CA PHE A 146 8.59 -8.31 -71.04
C PHE A 146 9.87 -7.52 -70.76
N THR A 147 10.49 -7.73 -69.60
CA THR A 147 11.71 -7.00 -69.20
C THR A 147 12.98 -7.66 -69.73
N GLN A 148 13.70 -6.97 -70.60
CA GLN A 148 15.05 -7.35 -71.02
C GLN A 148 16.10 -6.66 -70.14
N LEU A 149 16.99 -7.44 -69.53
CA LEU A 149 18.07 -6.91 -68.71
C LEU A 149 19.23 -6.41 -69.58
N THR A 150 19.80 -5.25 -69.21
CA THR A 150 20.96 -4.64 -69.89
C THR A 150 21.97 -4.14 -68.84
N ALA A 151 23.26 -4.22 -69.17
CA ALA A 151 24.33 -3.57 -68.40
C ALA A 151 24.64 -2.15 -68.92
N ASP A 152 24.06 -1.75 -70.07
CA ASP A 152 24.22 -0.42 -70.64
C ASP A 152 23.25 0.56 -69.95
N THR A 153 23.79 1.38 -69.05
CA THR A 153 23.03 2.32 -68.23
C THR A 153 22.33 3.42 -69.05
N THR A 154 22.78 3.67 -70.28
CA THR A 154 22.14 4.68 -71.16
C THR A 154 20.83 4.18 -71.78
N LYS A 155 20.58 2.87 -71.74
CA LYS A 155 19.38 2.24 -72.30
C LYS A 155 18.29 1.95 -71.26
N VAL A 156 18.50 2.33 -69.99
CA VAL A 156 17.50 2.14 -68.94
C VAL A 156 16.21 2.86 -69.34
N ASN A 157 15.08 2.17 -69.19
CA ASN A 157 13.75 2.63 -69.60
C ASN A 157 13.55 2.87 -71.11
N SER A 158 14.48 2.43 -71.96
CA SER A 158 14.24 2.37 -73.41
C SER A 158 13.48 1.10 -73.80
N THR A 159 12.67 1.19 -74.86
CA THR A 159 11.92 0.04 -75.39
C THR A 159 12.65 -0.59 -76.57
N VAL A 160 12.59 -1.92 -76.67
CA VAL A 160 13.06 -2.69 -77.83
C VAL A 160 11.83 -3.17 -78.59
N GLU A 161 11.76 -2.86 -79.89
CA GLU A 161 10.65 -3.30 -80.74
C GLU A 161 10.66 -4.83 -80.91
N ALA A 162 9.46 -5.41 -81.08
CA ALA A 162 9.33 -6.85 -81.26
C ALA A 162 10.07 -7.32 -82.54
N GLY A 163 10.81 -8.42 -82.42
CA GLY A 163 11.53 -9.04 -83.53
C GLY A 163 11.35 -10.55 -83.53
N LEU A 164 11.15 -11.12 -84.71
CA LEU A 164 11.13 -12.57 -84.93
C LEU A 164 12.20 -12.96 -85.96
N PRO A 165 12.83 -14.13 -85.82
CA PRO A 165 13.64 -14.69 -86.90
C PRO A 165 12.81 -14.83 -88.19
N ASN A 166 13.47 -14.70 -89.34
CA ASN A 166 12.81 -14.87 -90.63
C ASN A 166 12.29 -16.31 -90.80
N ILE A 167 11.10 -16.46 -91.39
CA ILE A 167 10.54 -17.76 -91.74
C ILE A 167 10.93 -18.07 -93.17
N THR A 168 11.59 -19.20 -93.37
CA THR A 168 12.03 -19.65 -94.70
C THR A 168 11.27 -20.90 -95.12
N GLY A 169 11.12 -21.02 -96.43
CA GLY A 169 10.68 -22.22 -97.09
C GLY A 169 11.15 -22.16 -98.53
N ARG A 170 11.12 -23.30 -99.20
CA ARG A 170 11.42 -23.39 -100.63
C ARG A 170 10.35 -24.22 -101.29
N PHE A 171 9.98 -23.81 -102.50
CA PHE A 171 9.26 -24.64 -103.44
C PHE A 171 10.00 -24.60 -104.77
N ASP A 172 10.01 -25.72 -105.49
CA ASP A 172 10.57 -25.78 -106.84
C ASP A 172 9.48 -25.63 -107.91
N ARG A 173 9.88 -25.38 -109.16
CA ARG A 173 8.96 -25.27 -110.29
C ARG A 173 8.25 -26.61 -110.52
N SER A 174 6.92 -26.60 -110.49
CA SER A 174 6.10 -27.73 -110.95
C SER A 174 6.42 -28.03 -112.43
N ASN A 175 6.87 -29.26 -112.73
CA ASN A 175 7.12 -29.71 -114.09
C ASN A 175 6.01 -30.67 -114.57
N ARG A 176 6.06 -31.07 -115.85
CA ARG A 176 5.02 -31.87 -116.51
C ARG A 176 4.74 -33.23 -115.83
N ASN A 177 5.63 -33.73 -114.98
CA ASN A 177 5.59 -35.09 -114.42
C ASN A 177 5.46 -35.12 -112.88
N GLY A 178 5.13 -34.01 -112.22
CA GLY A 178 4.85 -33.96 -110.78
C GLY A 178 5.25 -32.65 -110.10
N TYR A 179 4.80 -32.50 -108.85
CA TYR A 179 5.17 -31.38 -107.99
C TYR A 179 6.62 -31.55 -107.51
N GLY A 180 7.43 -30.49 -107.60
CA GLY A 180 8.75 -30.45 -106.95
C GLY A 180 8.60 -30.47 -105.43
N PRO A 181 9.68 -30.65 -104.63
CA PRO A 181 9.57 -30.59 -103.18
C PRO A 181 9.13 -29.18 -102.74
N ALA A 182 8.20 -29.13 -101.80
CA ALA A 182 7.90 -27.94 -101.01
C ALA A 182 8.30 -28.25 -99.56
N GLU A 183 9.12 -27.37 -98.98
CA GLU A 183 9.76 -27.57 -97.69
C GLU A 183 9.64 -26.32 -96.82
N GLY A 184 9.60 -26.52 -95.50
CA GLY A 184 9.39 -25.45 -94.52
C GLY A 184 7.94 -24.96 -94.53
N ALA A 185 7.76 -23.64 -94.54
CA ALA A 185 6.43 -23.02 -94.51
C ALA A 185 5.63 -23.17 -95.81
N PHE A 186 6.24 -23.62 -96.92
CA PHE A 186 5.53 -23.84 -98.17
C PHE A 186 5.07 -25.30 -98.31
N PHE A 187 3.88 -25.48 -98.87
CA PHE A 187 3.36 -26.79 -99.24
C PHE A 187 2.43 -26.70 -100.44
N HIS A 188 2.13 -27.85 -101.05
CA HIS A 188 1.17 -27.93 -102.13
C HIS A 188 -0.23 -28.08 -101.55
N GLY A 189 -1.10 -27.10 -101.81
CA GLY A 189 -2.52 -27.14 -101.49
C GLY A 189 -3.32 -27.96 -102.50
N ASP A 190 -4.62 -27.72 -102.55
CA ASP A 190 -5.52 -28.45 -103.44
C ASP A 190 -5.16 -28.26 -104.92
N SER A 191 -5.39 -29.32 -105.71
CA SER A 191 -5.18 -29.29 -107.16
C SER A 191 -6.25 -28.46 -107.83
N VAL A 192 -5.81 -27.45 -108.59
CA VAL A 192 -6.67 -26.53 -109.34
C VAL A 192 -6.44 -26.85 -110.81
N GLY A 193 -7.45 -27.34 -111.51
CA GLY A 193 -7.33 -27.67 -112.94
C GLY A 193 -7.12 -26.42 -113.80
N GLY A 194 -5.87 -26.00 -113.98
CA GLY A 194 -5.46 -24.90 -114.85
C GLY A 194 -4.73 -25.40 -116.10
N PHE A 195 -5.01 -24.80 -117.26
CA PHE A 195 -4.42 -25.20 -118.53
C PHE A 195 -2.93 -24.82 -118.61
N CYS A 196 -2.03 -25.81 -118.61
CA CYS A 196 -0.70 -25.60 -119.15
C CYS A 196 -0.74 -25.72 -120.69
N ARG A 197 0.22 -25.07 -121.39
CA ARG A 197 0.26 -24.90 -122.87
C ARG A 197 0.11 -26.20 -123.69
N ASP A 198 0.28 -27.37 -123.08
CA ASP A 198 0.20 -28.67 -123.74
C ASP A 198 -0.89 -29.63 -123.17
N GLY A 199 -1.90 -29.12 -122.44
CA GLY A 199 -3.09 -29.91 -122.10
C GLY A 199 -2.94 -30.95 -120.97
N SER A 200 -1.87 -30.90 -120.16
CA SER A 200 -1.76 -31.68 -118.91
C SER A 200 -2.48 -31.01 -117.74
N ARG A 201 -3.04 -31.81 -116.82
CA ARG A 201 -3.90 -31.38 -115.69
C ARG A 201 -3.26 -31.57 -114.31
N ASP A 202 -2.12 -30.92 -114.03
CA ASP A 202 -1.54 -30.96 -112.69
C ASP A 202 -0.95 -29.59 -112.31
N SER A 203 -1.79 -28.71 -111.77
CA SER A 203 -1.35 -27.49 -111.09
C SER A 203 -1.98 -27.42 -109.71
N SER A 204 -1.17 -27.20 -108.68
CA SER A 204 -1.61 -26.95 -107.31
C SER A 204 -1.16 -25.55 -106.89
N TYR A 205 -1.91 -24.95 -105.97
CA TYR A 205 -1.41 -23.75 -105.31
C TYR A 205 -0.20 -24.12 -104.44
N VAL A 206 0.82 -23.28 -104.46
CA VAL A 206 1.82 -23.28 -103.40
C VAL A 206 1.26 -22.39 -102.30
N GLU A 207 0.92 -23.01 -101.18
CA GLU A 207 0.38 -22.34 -100.00
C GLU A 207 1.50 -22.07 -98.99
N PHE A 208 1.37 -20.98 -98.26
CA PHE A 208 2.27 -20.59 -97.18
C PHE A 208 1.52 -20.74 -95.86
N ASP A 209 2.06 -21.59 -94.99
CA ASP A 209 1.61 -21.72 -93.61
C ASP A 209 2.83 -21.86 -92.69
N ALA A 210 3.08 -20.80 -91.92
CA ALA A 210 4.17 -20.74 -90.95
C ALA A 210 4.06 -21.82 -89.85
N SER A 211 2.85 -22.27 -89.50
CA SER A 211 2.64 -23.30 -88.48
C SER A 211 3.30 -24.64 -88.84
N ARG A 212 3.59 -24.86 -90.12
CA ARG A 212 4.34 -26.03 -90.61
C ARG A 212 5.82 -25.99 -90.26
N SER A 213 6.40 -24.81 -90.08
CA SER A 213 7.77 -24.66 -89.58
C SER A 213 7.83 -24.86 -88.06
N SER A 214 6.78 -24.49 -87.33
CA SER A 214 6.63 -24.74 -85.89
C SER A 214 5.18 -24.56 -85.47
N SER A 215 4.64 -25.47 -84.65
CA SER A 215 3.26 -25.42 -84.17
C SER A 215 2.96 -24.24 -83.24
N ILE A 216 3.95 -23.39 -82.92
CA ILE A 216 3.76 -22.17 -82.13
C ILE A 216 3.16 -21.02 -82.94
N TYR A 217 3.34 -21.01 -84.27
CA TYR A 217 2.78 -19.96 -85.13
C TYR A 217 1.26 -20.12 -85.21
N GLY A 218 0.52 -19.03 -84.93
CA GLY A 218 -0.94 -19.01 -84.86
C GLY A 218 -1.53 -19.10 -83.45
N ASN A 219 -0.71 -19.33 -82.41
CA ASN A 219 -1.18 -19.38 -81.01
C ASN A 219 -1.45 -18.00 -80.38
N SER A 220 -1.09 -16.91 -81.06
CA SER A 220 -1.28 -15.52 -80.62
C SER A 220 -1.33 -14.60 -81.84
N ASP A 221 -2.14 -13.54 -81.77
CA ASP A 221 -2.23 -12.51 -82.82
C ASP A 221 -0.99 -11.61 -82.89
N THR A 222 -0.22 -11.53 -81.80
CA THR A 222 1.02 -10.75 -81.70
C THR A 222 2.19 -11.61 -81.21
N VAL A 223 3.42 -11.13 -81.42
CA VAL A 223 4.63 -11.77 -80.91
C VAL A 223 4.55 -11.88 -79.38
N GLN A 224 4.44 -13.10 -78.87
CA GLN A 224 4.33 -13.39 -77.44
C GLN A 224 5.28 -14.54 -77.09
N PRO A 225 6.39 -14.29 -76.38
CA PRO A 225 7.19 -15.37 -75.81
C PRO A 225 6.38 -16.10 -74.72
N ALA A 226 6.72 -17.35 -74.45
CA ALA A 226 6.17 -18.06 -73.30
C ALA A 226 6.45 -17.27 -72.01
N ALA A 227 5.40 -16.96 -71.25
CA ALA A 227 5.48 -16.10 -70.07
C ALA A 227 4.56 -16.60 -68.95
N VAL A 228 4.90 -16.24 -67.71
CA VAL A 228 4.04 -16.40 -66.53
C VAL A 228 3.57 -15.00 -66.12
N LEU A 229 2.28 -14.85 -65.82
CA LEU A 229 1.72 -13.60 -65.34
C LEU A 229 1.88 -13.51 -63.82
N GLN A 230 2.58 -12.49 -63.36
CA GLN A 230 2.83 -12.21 -61.94
C GLN A 230 2.57 -10.72 -61.66
N LEU A 231 2.33 -10.38 -60.40
CA LEU A 231 2.08 -9.01 -59.95
C LEU A 231 3.40 -8.31 -59.62
N LEU A 232 3.49 -7.01 -59.93
CA LEU A 232 4.63 -6.16 -59.61
C LEU A 232 4.22 -5.20 -58.48
N TYR A 233 4.96 -5.25 -57.38
CA TYR A 233 4.79 -4.38 -56.22
C TYR A 233 6.03 -3.51 -56.02
N TYR A 234 5.82 -2.27 -55.55
CA TYR A 234 6.85 -1.32 -55.15
C TYR A 234 6.87 -1.16 -53.63
N LYS A 235 8.05 -1.12 -53.03
CA LYS A 235 8.25 -0.82 -51.61
C LYS A 235 8.02 0.68 -51.38
N VAL A 236 7.06 1.02 -50.54
CA VAL A 236 6.69 2.43 -50.26
C VAL A 236 6.87 2.84 -48.80
N GLY A 237 7.25 1.93 -47.91
CA GLY A 237 7.58 2.25 -46.52
C GLY A 237 7.29 1.08 -45.59
N GLU A 238 7.22 1.33 -44.28
CA GLU A 238 6.88 0.31 -43.27
C GLU A 238 5.70 0.69 -42.37
N VAL A 239 5.16 1.90 -42.52
CA VAL A 239 4.18 2.43 -41.57
C VAL A 239 2.83 2.62 -42.26
N VAL A 240 1.76 2.12 -41.65
CA VAL A 240 0.40 2.63 -41.82
C VAL A 240 0.09 3.38 -40.54
N ILE A 241 0.19 4.71 -40.54
CA ILE A 241 -0.20 5.52 -39.39
C ILE A 241 -1.73 5.60 -39.39
N ASN A 242 -2.41 4.62 -38.79
CA ASN A 242 -3.68 4.93 -38.15
C ASN A 242 -3.32 5.47 -36.77
N SER A 243 -3.24 6.79 -36.65
CA SER A 243 -2.96 7.51 -35.39
C SER A 243 -3.79 6.98 -34.22
N ASP A 244 -4.99 6.50 -34.52
CA ASP A 244 -5.96 6.05 -33.53
C ASP A 244 -5.58 4.71 -32.89
N LEU A 245 -4.97 3.77 -33.62
CA LEU A 245 -4.58 2.46 -33.08
C LEU A 245 -3.36 2.58 -32.15
N ALA A 246 -2.35 3.37 -32.53
CA ALA A 246 -1.17 3.59 -31.70
C ALA A 246 -1.49 4.38 -30.41
N LEU A 247 -2.50 5.26 -30.44
CA LEU A 247 -3.00 5.96 -29.26
C LEU A 247 -3.79 5.02 -28.34
N ILE A 248 -4.58 4.10 -28.90
CA ILE A 248 -5.32 3.08 -28.14
C ILE A 248 -4.34 2.12 -27.44
N ASP A 249 -3.34 1.58 -28.16
CA ASP A 249 -2.35 0.67 -27.58
C ASP A 249 -1.55 1.35 -26.47
N ALA A 250 -1.19 2.63 -26.64
CA ALA A 250 -0.48 3.39 -25.60
C ALA A 250 -1.37 3.68 -24.38
N GLN A 251 -2.67 3.93 -24.57
CA GLN A 251 -3.63 4.11 -23.48
C GLN A 251 -3.84 2.82 -22.70
N GLU A 252 -4.02 1.69 -23.38
CA GLU A 252 -4.20 0.37 -22.76
C GLU A 252 -2.95 -0.04 -21.96
N MET A 253 -1.74 0.18 -22.52
CA MET A 253 -0.49 -0.06 -21.79
C MET A 253 -0.32 0.82 -20.55
N ILE A 254 -0.80 2.07 -20.58
CA ILE A 254 -0.75 2.97 -19.43
C ILE A 254 -1.77 2.54 -18.36
N GLU A 255 -2.97 2.13 -18.79
CA GLU A 255 -4.04 1.68 -17.89
C GLU A 255 -3.66 0.37 -17.19
N ASP A 256 -3.08 -0.59 -17.93
CA ASP A 256 -2.51 -1.82 -17.37
C ASP A 256 -1.37 -1.53 -16.38
N ALA A 257 -0.49 -0.58 -16.70
CA ALA A 257 0.61 -0.19 -15.81
C ALA A 257 0.07 0.45 -14.51
N PHE A 258 -0.97 1.29 -14.58
CA PHE A 258 -1.60 1.83 -13.39
C PHE A 258 -2.31 0.76 -12.57
N GLN A 259 -3.00 -0.19 -13.21
CA GLN A 259 -3.64 -1.32 -12.53
C GLN A 259 -2.62 -2.22 -11.82
N GLU A 260 -1.45 -2.46 -12.43
CA GLU A 260 -0.36 -3.21 -11.82
C GLU A 260 0.24 -2.45 -10.61
N VAL A 261 0.41 -1.13 -10.73
CA VAL A 261 0.86 -0.27 -9.62
C VAL A 261 -0.13 -0.31 -8.45
N ASP A 262 -1.43 -0.15 -8.71
CA ASP A 262 -2.46 -0.22 -7.67
C ASP A 262 -2.50 -1.59 -6.99
N THR A 263 -2.35 -2.66 -7.77
CA THR A 263 -2.26 -4.03 -7.23
C THR A 263 -1.04 -4.17 -6.32
N LYS A 264 0.14 -3.72 -6.77
CA LYS A 264 1.37 -3.74 -5.96
C LYS A 264 1.28 -2.87 -4.70
N ILE A 265 0.62 -1.71 -4.78
CA ILE A 265 0.36 -0.85 -3.63
C ILE A 265 -0.53 -1.58 -2.62
N ASN A 266 -1.63 -2.17 -3.07
CA ASN A 266 -2.54 -2.92 -2.19
C ASN A 266 -1.87 -4.14 -1.57
N ASP A 267 -1.08 -4.90 -2.33
CA ASP A 267 -0.28 -6.02 -1.82
C ASP A 267 0.74 -5.55 -0.77
N GLY A 268 1.38 -4.40 -1.00
CA GLY A 268 2.29 -3.76 -0.06
C GLY A 268 1.59 -3.32 1.23
N LEU A 269 0.42 -2.67 1.13
CA LEU A 269 -0.40 -2.26 2.27
C LEU A 269 -0.86 -3.46 3.09
N ASN A 270 -1.34 -4.52 2.44
CA ASN A 270 -1.74 -5.76 3.09
C ASN A 270 -0.56 -6.44 3.79
N SER A 271 0.60 -6.48 3.14
CA SER A 271 1.84 -7.01 3.74
C SER A 271 2.26 -6.22 4.97
N LEU A 272 2.13 -4.89 4.94
CA LEU A 272 2.46 -4.02 6.06
C LEU A 272 1.47 -4.16 7.23
N ALA A 273 0.18 -4.30 6.93
CA ALA A 273 -0.85 -4.60 7.93
C ALA A 273 -0.59 -5.96 8.60
N ASN A 274 -0.35 -7.00 7.80
CA ASN A 274 0.02 -8.33 8.31
C ASN A 274 1.29 -8.31 9.15
N ALA A 275 2.30 -7.52 8.77
CA ALA A 275 3.52 -7.35 9.56
C ALA A 275 3.25 -6.62 10.89
N SER A 276 2.36 -5.61 10.89
CA SER A 276 1.93 -4.93 12.12
C SER A 276 1.22 -5.89 13.07
N ASP A 277 0.28 -6.68 12.55
CA ASP A 277 -0.46 -7.68 13.33
C ASP A 277 0.46 -8.79 13.83
N ALA A 278 1.38 -9.26 13.00
CA ALA A 278 2.40 -10.21 13.39
C ALA A 278 3.31 -9.66 14.50
N LEU A 279 3.73 -8.39 14.44
CA LEU A 279 4.51 -7.77 15.51
C LEU A 279 3.72 -7.67 16.82
N ARG A 280 2.43 -7.31 16.76
CA ARG A 280 1.52 -7.27 17.92
C ARG A 280 1.35 -8.65 18.56
N GLN A 281 1.17 -9.70 17.74
CA GLN A 281 0.92 -11.07 18.23
C GLN A 281 2.21 -11.82 18.59
N THR A 282 3.34 -11.53 17.95
CA THR A 282 4.60 -12.28 18.13
C THR A 282 5.46 -11.75 19.28
N GLN A 283 5.32 -10.47 19.67
CA GLN A 283 6.21 -9.85 20.66
C GLN A 283 5.55 -9.54 22.01
N VAL A 284 4.22 -9.47 22.09
CA VAL A 284 3.51 -9.00 23.29
C VAL A 284 2.59 -10.09 23.84
N THR A 285 2.59 -10.26 25.16
CA THR A 285 1.79 -11.23 25.90
C THR A 285 1.59 -10.73 27.33
N ASN A 286 0.58 -11.24 28.03
CA ASN A 286 0.33 -10.98 29.44
C ASN A 286 0.18 -9.49 29.76
N CYS A 287 -0.71 -8.82 29.03
CA CYS A 287 -0.95 -7.37 29.13
C CYS A 287 -2.40 -7.01 28.79
N ILE A 288 -2.78 -5.79 29.17
CA ILE A 288 -4.02 -5.15 28.74
C ILE A 288 -3.76 -4.52 27.37
N LEU A 289 -4.58 -4.82 26.36
CA LEU A 289 -4.44 -4.25 25.02
C LEU A 289 -5.13 -2.90 24.90
N GLU A 290 -6.34 -2.82 25.44
CA GLU A 290 -7.20 -1.65 25.38
C GLU A 290 -8.06 -1.65 26.65
N ALA A 291 -8.25 -0.49 27.24
CA ALA A 291 -9.14 -0.31 28.37
C ALA A 291 -9.84 1.05 28.25
N PRO A 292 -11.08 1.17 28.74
CA PRO A 292 -11.77 2.45 28.74
C PRO A 292 -11.03 3.42 29.67
N ASN A 293 -10.59 4.57 29.13
CA ASN A 293 -9.92 5.62 29.89
C ASN A 293 -10.95 6.51 30.61
N ASN A 294 -11.66 5.92 31.57
CA ASN A 294 -12.86 6.52 32.13
C ASN A 294 -12.59 7.68 33.08
N ILE A 295 -11.45 7.71 33.78
CA ILE A 295 -11.20 8.70 34.84
C ILE A 295 -10.10 9.66 34.42
N LYS A 296 -10.45 10.94 34.30
CA LYS A 296 -9.51 12.03 33.96
C LYS A 296 -9.41 12.97 35.15
N ILE A 297 -8.25 12.99 35.80
CA ILE A 297 -8.03 13.76 37.02
C ILE A 297 -6.92 14.78 36.79
N ASP A 298 -7.07 15.94 37.43
CA ASP A 298 -6.08 17.00 37.50
C ASP A 298 -6.02 17.59 38.92
N ILE A 299 -4.97 18.34 39.23
CA ILE A 299 -4.88 19.18 40.43
C ILE A 299 -4.85 20.63 39.97
N ASN A 300 -5.83 21.44 40.35
CA ASN A 300 -5.88 22.83 39.90
C ASN A 300 -4.82 23.71 40.61
N GLU A 301 -4.72 24.96 40.16
CA GLU A 301 -3.80 25.97 40.72
C GLU A 301 -3.94 26.20 42.24
N ASN A 302 -5.11 25.88 42.81
CA ASN A 302 -5.39 26.00 44.25
C ASN A 302 -5.09 24.70 45.01
N GLY A 303 -4.62 23.66 44.32
CA GLY A 303 -4.29 22.34 44.88
C GLY A 303 -5.50 21.46 45.18
N TYR A 304 -6.67 21.76 44.57
CA TYR A 304 -7.85 20.91 44.67
C TYR A 304 -7.86 19.84 43.57
N LEU A 305 -8.34 18.65 43.94
CA LEU A 305 -8.60 17.57 43.00
C LEU A 305 -9.74 17.98 42.04
N VAL A 306 -9.47 17.90 40.76
CA VAL A 306 -10.46 18.16 39.70
C VAL A 306 -10.68 16.88 38.92
N LEU A 307 -11.93 16.43 38.90
CA LEU A 307 -12.38 15.39 37.99
C LEU A 307 -12.89 16.07 36.72
N LYS A 308 -12.23 15.82 35.59
CA LYS A 308 -12.48 16.54 34.35
C LYS A 308 -13.76 16.05 33.67
N SER A 309 -14.42 16.96 32.95
CA SER A 309 -15.49 16.66 32.01
C SER A 309 -15.09 15.54 31.05
N GLY A 310 -16.07 14.73 30.66
CA GLY A 310 -15.85 13.52 29.87
C GLY A 310 -15.19 12.38 30.65
N SER A 311 -15.06 12.46 31.97
CA SER A 311 -14.81 11.29 32.82
C SER A 311 -16.11 10.51 33.01
N THR A 312 -16.04 9.19 32.91
CA THR A 312 -17.15 8.26 33.11
C THR A 312 -17.01 7.55 34.46
N LEU A 313 -18.07 7.57 35.25
CA LEU A 313 -18.10 7.02 36.60
C LEU A 313 -18.95 5.75 36.61
N ILE A 314 -18.53 4.75 37.40
CA ILE A 314 -19.28 3.51 37.57
C ILE A 314 -20.08 3.61 38.87
N ILE A 315 -21.40 3.43 38.77
CA ILE A 315 -22.34 3.53 39.89
C ILE A 315 -23.05 2.18 40.09
N PRO A 316 -22.91 1.54 41.27
CA PRO A 316 -23.73 0.40 41.63
C PRO A 316 -25.20 0.81 41.81
N ALA A 317 -26.07 0.32 40.93
CA ALA A 317 -27.43 0.82 40.76
C ALA A 317 -28.50 -0.25 41.05
N GLY A 318 -28.22 -1.13 42.01
CA GLY A 318 -29.17 -2.18 42.40
C GLY A 318 -29.09 -3.42 41.52
N LEU A 319 -30.19 -4.16 41.48
CA LEU A 319 -30.37 -5.33 40.62
C LEU A 319 -31.29 -4.98 39.45
N ASP A 320 -31.07 -5.60 38.29
CA ASP A 320 -31.99 -5.55 37.16
C ASP A 320 -33.26 -6.41 37.40
N ASN A 321 -34.16 -6.48 36.41
CA ASN A 321 -35.40 -7.23 36.54
C ASN A 321 -35.18 -8.75 36.61
N GLU A 322 -34.02 -9.20 36.16
CA GLU A 322 -33.57 -10.59 36.13
C GLU A 322 -32.77 -10.97 37.40
N GLY A 323 -32.49 -10.00 38.28
CA GLY A 323 -31.74 -10.19 39.52
C GLY A 323 -30.22 -10.09 39.38
N ASN A 324 -29.70 -9.68 38.22
CA ASN A 324 -28.26 -9.45 38.02
C ASN A 324 -27.87 -8.05 38.52
N LYS A 325 -26.58 -7.89 38.86
CA LYS A 325 -26.04 -6.62 39.32
C LYS A 325 -26.05 -5.58 38.19
N LYS A 326 -26.74 -4.46 38.43
CA LYS A 326 -26.83 -3.33 37.50
C LYS A 326 -25.76 -2.28 37.79
N PHE A 327 -24.97 -1.91 36.78
CA PHE A 327 -24.02 -0.81 36.87
C PHE A 327 -24.39 0.29 35.89
N GLU A 328 -24.39 1.54 36.36
CA GLU A 328 -24.60 2.71 35.52
C GLU A 328 -23.26 3.39 35.25
N HIS A 329 -22.96 3.61 33.97
CA HIS A 329 -21.82 4.39 33.51
C HIS A 329 -22.28 5.81 33.24
N LYS A 330 -21.79 6.77 34.04
CA LYS A 330 -22.22 8.16 33.94
C LYS A 330 -21.06 9.07 33.58
N THR A 331 -21.13 9.67 32.40
CA THR A 331 -20.15 10.65 31.93
C THR A 331 -20.47 12.04 32.46
N LEU A 332 -19.44 12.72 32.98
CA LEU A 332 -19.56 14.09 33.46
C LEU A 332 -19.61 15.08 32.29
N GLU A 333 -20.55 16.01 32.34
CA GLU A 333 -20.70 17.08 31.34
C GLU A 333 -19.79 18.28 31.60
N SER A 334 -19.36 18.46 32.85
CA SER A 334 -18.50 19.56 33.30
C SER A 334 -17.43 19.05 34.27
N ASP A 335 -16.37 19.84 34.44
CA ASP A 335 -15.38 19.59 35.49
C ASP A 335 -16.06 19.67 36.87
N VAL A 336 -15.69 18.76 37.77
CA VAL A 336 -16.14 18.77 39.16
C VAL A 336 -14.91 18.94 40.05
N VAL A 337 -14.93 19.94 40.92
CA VAL A 337 -13.81 20.29 41.80
C VAL A 337 -14.13 19.82 43.21
N PHE A 338 -13.19 19.13 43.84
CA PHE A 338 -13.26 18.78 45.25
C PHE A 338 -12.99 20.03 46.09
N THR A 339 -14.05 20.66 46.60
CA THR A 339 -13.96 21.90 47.40
C THR A 339 -14.30 21.70 48.88
N ASN A 340 -14.78 20.52 49.28
CA ASN A 340 -15.37 20.32 50.61
C ASN A 340 -14.30 20.04 51.68
N THR A 341 -14.16 20.98 52.61
CA THR A 341 -13.20 20.99 53.73
C THR A 341 -13.78 20.53 55.07
N ASP A 342 -15.09 20.27 55.17
CA ASP A 342 -15.80 20.36 56.45
C ASP A 342 -15.96 19.02 57.20
N ALA A 343 -15.58 17.89 56.59
CA ALA A 343 -15.79 16.56 57.17
C ALA A 343 -14.51 15.75 57.44
N ILE A 344 -13.32 16.24 57.06
CA ILE A 344 -12.08 15.46 57.20
C ILE A 344 -11.28 15.97 58.39
N THR A 345 -11.49 15.37 59.57
CA THR A 345 -10.75 15.73 60.79
C THR A 345 -9.51 14.84 60.98
N GLY A 346 -8.32 15.45 60.94
CA GLY A 346 -7.04 14.79 61.22
C GLY A 346 -6.21 14.47 59.97
N ASN A 347 -4.90 14.22 60.14
CA ASN A 347 -4.01 13.82 59.04
C ASN A 347 -4.37 12.42 58.53
N LEU A 348 -5.25 12.36 57.53
CA LEU A 348 -5.71 11.12 56.91
C LEU A 348 -4.85 10.78 55.69
N LYS A 349 -4.13 9.65 55.78
CA LYS A 349 -3.41 9.02 54.67
C LYS A 349 -4.34 8.06 53.94
N ASP A 350 -4.12 7.87 52.64
CA ASP A 350 -4.88 6.90 51.83
C ASP A 350 -6.39 7.20 51.79
N PHE A 351 -6.72 8.38 51.25
CA PHE A 351 -8.08 8.84 51.02
C PHE A 351 -8.59 8.38 49.64
N MET A 352 -9.88 8.07 49.56
CA MET A 352 -10.51 7.48 48.38
C MET A 352 -11.69 8.36 47.96
N PRO A 353 -11.49 9.29 47.00
CA PRO A 353 -12.55 10.15 46.51
C PRO A 353 -13.65 9.36 45.80
N ILE A 354 -14.90 9.77 46.01
CA ILE A 354 -16.13 9.23 45.41
C ILE A 354 -17.00 10.40 44.94
N VAL A 355 -17.84 10.17 43.94
CA VAL A 355 -18.77 11.20 43.44
C VAL A 355 -20.17 10.90 43.93
N TRP A 356 -20.81 11.88 44.58
CA TRP A 356 -22.20 11.78 45.02
C TRP A 356 -23.15 12.41 44.00
N TYR A 357 -24.31 11.79 43.85
CA TYR A 357 -25.38 12.28 42.99
C TYR A 357 -26.59 12.77 43.81
N SER A 358 -27.35 13.71 43.25
CA SER A 358 -28.65 14.13 43.79
C SER A 358 -29.65 12.96 43.83
N ASN A 359 -30.69 13.08 44.66
CA ASN A 359 -31.72 12.04 44.90
C ASN A 359 -32.40 11.47 43.64
N ASP A 360 -32.28 12.13 42.50
CA ASP A 360 -32.84 11.74 41.19
C ASP A 360 -31.79 11.15 40.23
N ALA A 361 -30.55 10.95 40.68
CA ALA A 361 -29.40 10.45 39.92
C ALA A 361 -29.08 11.26 38.65
N SER A 362 -29.59 12.49 38.49
CA SER A 362 -29.51 13.22 37.22
C SER A 362 -28.26 14.10 37.10
N THR A 363 -27.77 14.67 38.21
CA THR A 363 -26.60 15.59 38.22
C THR A 363 -25.60 15.22 39.32
N ALA A 364 -24.29 15.33 39.01
CA ALA A 364 -23.25 15.13 40.01
C ALA A 364 -23.29 16.31 40.99
N HIS A 365 -23.42 16.03 42.29
CA HIS A 365 -23.64 17.04 43.32
C HIS A 365 -22.32 17.52 43.92
N SER A 366 -21.42 16.61 44.27
CA SER A 366 -20.10 16.92 44.85
C SER A 366 -19.16 15.73 44.77
N ILE A 367 -17.85 15.98 44.80
CA ILE A 367 -16.86 14.93 45.12
C ILE A 367 -16.72 14.90 46.65
N GLY A 368 -16.98 13.73 47.24
CA GLY A 368 -16.72 13.41 48.64
C GLY A 368 -15.56 12.42 48.74
N GLY A 369 -15.20 12.01 49.94
CA GLY A 369 -14.25 10.90 50.07
C GLY A 369 -14.15 10.37 51.48
N VAL A 370 -13.47 9.24 51.59
CA VAL A 370 -13.45 8.43 52.79
C VAL A 370 -12.04 7.84 52.94
N CYS A 371 -11.60 7.62 54.18
CA CYS A 371 -10.40 6.84 54.40
C CYS A 371 -10.60 5.40 53.94
N VAL A 372 -9.54 4.79 53.40
CA VAL A 372 -9.52 3.36 53.07
C VAL A 372 -9.96 2.49 54.26
N SER A 373 -9.59 2.87 55.49
CA SER A 373 -9.96 2.14 56.72
C SER A 373 -11.46 2.16 57.05
N GLN A 374 -12.22 3.10 56.48
CA GLN A 374 -13.67 3.25 56.66
C GLN A 374 -14.48 2.72 55.47
N MET A 375 -13.80 2.13 54.47
CA MET A 375 -14.43 1.50 53.32
C MET A 375 -14.54 -0.02 53.52
N PHE A 376 -15.73 -0.56 53.25
CA PHE A 376 -16.07 -1.95 53.45
C PHE A 376 -16.85 -2.48 52.23
N ALA A 377 -16.80 -3.79 52.04
CA ALA A 377 -17.64 -4.49 51.08
C ALA A 377 -18.02 -5.87 51.61
N GLY A 378 -19.20 -6.35 51.24
CA GLY A 378 -19.67 -7.68 51.61
C GLY A 378 -21.19 -7.76 51.71
N GLU A 379 -21.68 -8.94 52.06
CA GLU A 379 -23.13 -9.23 52.17
C GLU A 379 -23.73 -8.68 53.47
N THR A 380 -22.90 -8.51 54.51
CA THR A 380 -23.31 -8.02 55.83
C THR A 380 -22.74 -6.65 56.12
N ALA A 381 -23.57 -5.76 56.69
CA ALA A 381 -23.16 -4.43 57.08
C ALA A 381 -22.07 -4.46 58.19
N PRO A 382 -21.04 -3.61 58.11
CA PRO A 382 -20.00 -3.50 59.14
C PRO A 382 -20.49 -2.76 60.39
N THR A 383 -19.86 -3.01 61.55
CA THR A 383 -20.16 -2.36 62.84
C THR A 383 -18.87 -1.97 63.57
N ASN A 384 -18.05 -1.12 62.94
CA ASN A 384 -16.62 -1.09 63.25
C ASN A 384 -16.06 0.32 63.51
N ALA A 385 -16.67 1.36 62.93
CA ALA A 385 -16.19 2.74 62.95
C ALA A 385 -17.33 3.74 62.73
N GLN A 386 -17.08 5.04 62.95
CA GLN A 386 -17.96 6.11 62.47
C GLN A 386 -17.63 6.46 61.00
N ASP A 387 -18.57 7.08 60.30
CA ASP A 387 -18.44 7.53 58.89
C ASP A 387 -18.02 6.42 57.92
N MET A 388 -18.75 5.30 57.96
CA MET A 388 -18.44 4.12 57.15
C MET A 388 -19.14 4.13 55.81
N TYR A 389 -18.43 3.65 54.79
CA TYR A 389 -18.98 3.38 53.47
C TYR A 389 -18.92 1.89 53.19
N TRP A 390 -20.06 1.32 52.84
CA TRP A 390 -20.21 -0.10 52.60
C TRP A 390 -20.79 -0.34 51.22
N TYR A 391 -20.06 -1.07 50.40
CA TYR A 391 -20.62 -1.67 49.20
C TYR A 391 -21.37 -2.96 49.58
N ASP A 392 -22.69 -2.86 49.64
CA ASP A 392 -23.61 -3.96 49.83
C ASP A 392 -23.62 -4.82 48.57
N THR A 393 -22.90 -5.94 48.61
CA THR A 393 -22.68 -6.79 47.45
C THR A 393 -23.92 -7.58 47.06
N THR A 394 -24.85 -7.79 48.00
CA THR A 394 -26.10 -8.52 47.79
C THR A 394 -27.08 -7.66 47.01
N ASN A 395 -27.22 -6.39 47.41
CA ASN A 395 -28.14 -5.47 46.76
C ASN A 395 -27.48 -4.64 45.66
N ASN A 396 -26.15 -4.71 45.51
CA ASN A 396 -25.36 -3.92 44.57
C ASN A 396 -25.56 -2.40 44.73
N LEU A 397 -25.39 -1.92 45.97
CA LEU A 397 -25.57 -0.53 46.35
C LEU A 397 -24.44 -0.06 47.25
N ILE A 398 -24.06 1.21 47.16
CA ILE A 398 -23.18 1.85 48.15
C ILE A 398 -24.05 2.51 49.21
N LYS A 399 -23.79 2.20 50.48
CA LYS A 399 -24.47 2.75 51.65
C LYS A 399 -23.49 3.48 52.56
N PHE A 400 -23.99 4.47 53.27
CA PHE A 400 -23.24 5.29 54.21
C PHE A 400 -23.86 5.23 55.61
N SER A 401 -23.01 5.26 56.64
CA SER A 401 -23.38 5.34 58.05
C SER A 401 -22.55 6.43 58.72
N ASN A 402 -23.19 7.46 59.28
CA ASN A 402 -22.54 8.48 60.11
C ASN A 402 -22.39 8.07 61.59
N ASP A 403 -22.97 6.92 61.97
CA ASP A 403 -22.82 6.32 63.29
C ASP A 403 -21.94 5.06 63.22
N THR A 404 -21.91 4.26 64.29
CA THR A 404 -21.11 3.04 64.39
C THR A 404 -21.68 1.83 63.61
N GLY A 405 -22.52 2.05 62.60
CA GLY A 405 -23.16 1.02 61.77
C GLY A 405 -24.54 0.59 62.25
N ALA A 406 -25.18 1.37 63.12
CA ALA A 406 -26.53 1.14 63.60
C ALA A 406 -27.60 1.61 62.60
N SER A 407 -27.29 2.63 61.79
CA SER A 407 -28.17 3.11 60.72
C SER A 407 -27.42 3.24 59.39
N TRP A 408 -28.11 2.95 58.29
CA TRP A 408 -27.52 2.95 56.95
C TRP A 408 -28.43 3.67 55.97
N GLU A 409 -27.86 4.65 55.29
CA GLU A 409 -28.51 5.42 54.23
C GLU A 409 -27.95 5.04 52.87
N PHE A 410 -28.76 5.13 51.82
CA PHE A 410 -28.29 4.91 50.46
C PHE A 410 -27.46 6.12 50.00
N ALA A 411 -26.22 5.89 49.60
CA ALA A 411 -25.25 6.97 49.38
C ALA A 411 -25.24 7.54 47.94
N MET A 412 -26.04 6.98 47.00
CA MET A 412 -26.07 7.38 45.57
C MET A 412 -24.70 7.79 45.03
N ALA A 413 -23.72 6.91 45.19
CA ALA A 413 -22.31 7.21 44.98
C ALA A 413 -21.68 6.34 43.89
N SER A 414 -20.69 6.89 43.20
CA SER A 414 -19.82 6.10 42.33
C SER A 414 -18.91 5.17 43.13
N PHE A 415 -18.33 4.17 42.47
CA PHE A 415 -17.11 3.56 42.97
C PHE A 415 -15.98 4.60 43.13
N PRO A 416 -14.97 4.32 43.98
CA PRO A 416 -13.83 5.21 44.14
C PRO A 416 -13.11 5.47 42.82
N ILE A 417 -12.64 6.71 42.62
CA ILE A 417 -12.04 7.16 41.36
C ILE A 417 -10.50 7.15 41.40
N CYS A 418 -9.91 7.28 42.58
CA CYS A 418 -8.47 7.24 42.80
C CYS A 418 -8.14 7.00 44.28
N GLN A 419 -6.87 6.74 44.56
CA GLN A 419 -6.31 6.77 45.91
C GLN A 419 -5.34 7.95 46.01
N VAL A 420 -5.50 8.79 47.03
CA VAL A 420 -4.76 10.06 47.17
C VAL A 420 -4.44 10.35 48.63
N ASP A 421 -3.37 11.11 48.86
CA ASP A 421 -3.08 11.66 50.19
C ASP A 421 -3.57 13.10 50.30
N VAL A 422 -4.12 13.44 51.46
CA VAL A 422 -4.63 14.78 51.76
C VAL A 422 -3.68 15.46 52.75
N ILE A 423 -3.32 16.71 52.49
CA ILE A 423 -2.49 17.52 53.39
C ILE A 423 -3.37 18.60 54.05
N PHE A 424 -3.27 18.67 55.37
CA PHE A 424 -4.01 19.61 56.21
C PHE A 424 -3.13 20.78 56.65
N GLU A 425 -3.71 21.96 56.72
CA GLU A 425 -3.17 23.08 57.49
C GLU A 425 -4.26 23.50 58.48
N SER A 426 -4.09 23.16 59.76
CA SER A 426 -5.14 23.21 60.79
C SER A 426 -6.34 22.27 60.48
N ALA A 427 -7.55 22.58 60.95
CA ALA A 427 -8.73 21.69 60.88
C ALA A 427 -9.43 21.65 59.49
N SER A 428 -8.75 22.05 58.41
CA SER A 428 -9.33 22.15 57.06
C SER A 428 -8.36 21.59 56.01
N VAL A 429 -8.90 20.89 55.02
CA VAL A 429 -8.15 20.41 53.84
C VAL A 429 -7.63 21.61 53.07
N LYS A 430 -6.33 21.66 52.76
CA LYS A 430 -5.79 22.72 51.93
C LYS A 430 -5.33 22.23 50.56
N TYR A 431 -4.70 21.05 50.48
CA TYR A 431 -4.12 20.55 49.22
C TYR A 431 -4.23 19.03 49.09
N PHE A 432 -4.48 18.57 47.86
CA PHE A 432 -4.37 17.17 47.46
C PHE A 432 -2.98 16.92 46.88
N ASN A 433 -2.38 15.79 47.27
CA ASN A 433 -1.25 15.26 46.53
C ASN A 433 -1.73 14.70 45.18
N TYR A 434 -0.81 14.54 44.24
CA TYR A 434 -1.15 13.81 43.02
C TYR A 434 -1.56 12.36 43.38
N PRO A 435 -2.61 11.79 42.74
CA PRO A 435 -3.09 10.45 43.06
C PRO A 435 -1.98 9.39 43.02
N LYS A 436 -1.97 8.52 44.03
CA LYS A 436 -1.11 7.32 44.09
C LYS A 436 -1.55 6.24 43.08
N ALA A 437 -2.83 6.23 42.75
CA ALA A 437 -3.43 5.35 41.76
C ALA A 437 -4.71 5.97 41.23
N ILE A 438 -4.94 5.86 39.92
CA ILE A 438 -6.18 6.30 39.25
C ILE A 438 -6.94 5.05 38.81
N PHE A 439 -8.21 4.95 39.18
CA PHE A 439 -9.02 3.76 38.91
C PHE A 439 -9.80 3.92 37.61
N SER A 440 -9.09 3.94 36.47
CA SER A 440 -9.68 4.18 35.15
C SER A 440 -10.48 2.99 34.62
N HIS A 441 -9.98 1.77 34.80
CA HIS A 441 -10.59 0.54 34.28
C HIS A 441 -10.65 -0.60 35.29
N CYS A 442 -9.98 -0.44 36.44
CA CYS A 442 -10.15 -1.29 37.61
C CYS A 442 -9.95 -0.45 38.88
N GLY A 443 -10.56 -0.87 39.98
CA GLY A 443 -10.49 -0.19 41.27
C GLY A 443 -10.92 -1.08 42.43
N PHE A 444 -11.01 -0.51 43.62
CA PHE A 444 -11.44 -1.25 44.81
C PHE A 444 -12.28 -0.41 45.78
N ILE A 445 -13.05 -1.10 46.62
CA ILE A 445 -13.77 -0.57 47.77
C ILE A 445 -13.79 -1.64 48.88
N GLY A 446 -13.14 -1.36 50.02
CA GLY A 446 -13.00 -2.35 51.09
C GLY A 446 -12.31 -3.64 50.63
N SER A 447 -12.99 -4.77 50.76
CA SER A 447 -12.52 -6.09 50.29
C SER A 447 -12.95 -6.40 48.84
N ALA A 448 -13.73 -5.54 48.21
CA ALA A 448 -14.16 -5.72 46.83
C ALA A 448 -13.20 -5.04 45.87
N TYR A 449 -12.82 -5.72 44.81
CA TYR A 449 -12.22 -5.07 43.64
C TYR A 449 -13.09 -5.29 42.41
N TRP A 450 -13.03 -4.34 41.48
CA TRP A 450 -13.82 -4.36 40.27
C TRP A 450 -12.94 -4.19 39.03
N LEU A 451 -13.40 -4.76 37.93
CA LEU A 451 -12.86 -4.59 36.57
C LEU A 451 -14.00 -4.15 35.66
N ASP A 452 -13.79 -3.09 34.90
CA ASP A 452 -14.84 -2.54 34.03
C ASP A 452 -15.11 -3.45 32.81
N LYS A 453 -16.20 -3.16 32.10
CA LYS A 453 -16.48 -3.71 30.77
C LYS A 453 -15.51 -3.17 29.72
N GLU A 454 -15.44 -3.84 28.58
CA GLU A 454 -14.65 -3.46 27.41
C GLU A 454 -13.13 -3.40 27.63
N VAL A 455 -12.63 -4.03 28.69
CA VAL A 455 -11.18 -4.21 28.91
C VAL A 455 -10.71 -5.38 28.08
N LYS A 456 -9.92 -5.11 27.03
CA LYS A 456 -9.28 -6.11 26.18
C LYS A 456 -7.93 -6.53 26.75
N TYR A 457 -7.64 -7.82 26.76
CA TYR A 457 -6.42 -8.37 27.36
C TYR A 457 -5.86 -9.56 26.57
N LEU A 458 -4.56 -9.81 26.75
CA LEU A 458 -3.86 -10.99 26.25
C LEU A 458 -3.39 -11.87 27.39
N ALA A 459 -3.97 -13.05 27.53
CA ALA A 459 -3.49 -14.07 28.44
C ALA A 459 -2.48 -15.01 27.72
N PRO A 460 -1.35 -15.35 28.35
CA PRO A 460 -0.35 -16.25 27.77
C PRO A 460 -0.90 -17.68 27.65
N ASN A 461 -0.63 -18.34 26.52
CA ASN A 461 -1.11 -19.70 26.23
C ASN A 461 -0.11 -20.54 25.41
N GLY A 462 1.15 -20.49 25.79
CA GLY A 462 2.19 -21.29 25.17
C GLY A 462 2.79 -20.65 23.93
N LYS A 463 3.56 -21.44 23.19
CA LYS A 463 4.12 -21.08 21.89
C LYS A 463 3.69 -22.10 20.85
N SER A 464 3.58 -21.66 19.60
CA SER A 464 3.43 -22.54 18.45
C SER A 464 4.69 -23.38 18.22
N GLU A 465 4.60 -24.39 17.35
CA GLU A 465 5.76 -25.19 16.91
C GLU A 465 6.89 -24.33 16.30
N THR A 466 6.55 -23.17 15.74
CA THR A 466 7.48 -22.21 15.15
C THR A 466 8.08 -21.23 16.16
N GLY A 467 7.71 -21.33 17.45
CA GLY A 467 8.22 -20.47 18.53
C GLY A 467 7.49 -19.13 18.70
N THR A 468 6.45 -18.87 17.92
CA THR A 468 5.59 -17.68 18.03
C THR A 468 4.72 -17.78 19.29
N LEU A 469 4.43 -16.65 19.95
CA LEU A 469 3.54 -16.62 21.12
C LEU A 469 2.12 -17.03 20.71
N ASN A 470 1.55 -17.99 21.43
CA ASN A 470 0.15 -18.36 21.33
C ASN A 470 -0.58 -17.72 22.52
N ASN A 471 -1.31 -16.62 22.27
CA ASN A 471 -2.03 -15.89 23.32
C ASN A 471 -3.54 -16.13 23.20
N ILE A 472 -4.23 -16.06 24.33
CA ILE A 472 -5.69 -15.99 24.38
C ILE A 472 -6.07 -14.52 24.51
N GLU A 473 -6.74 -13.99 23.50
CA GLU A 473 -7.36 -12.68 23.56
C GLU A 473 -8.75 -12.79 24.18
N GLY A 474 -9.11 -11.82 25.02
CA GLY A 474 -10.47 -11.70 25.52
C GLY A 474 -10.84 -10.26 25.88
N ILE A 475 -12.14 -10.06 26.11
CA ILE A 475 -12.73 -8.77 26.43
C ILE A 475 -13.78 -8.95 27.54
N THR A 476 -13.78 -8.08 28.53
CA THR A 476 -14.82 -8.06 29.58
C THR A 476 -16.14 -7.55 29.01
N GLN A 477 -17.24 -8.27 29.24
CA GLN A 477 -18.55 -7.93 28.68
C GLN A 477 -19.32 -6.93 29.56
N ASP A 478 -19.26 -7.14 30.88
CA ASP A 478 -19.91 -6.32 31.91
C ASP A 478 -18.92 -6.00 33.04
N VAL A 479 -19.29 -5.12 33.97
CA VAL A 479 -18.49 -4.84 35.19
C VAL A 479 -18.42 -6.09 36.06
N GLN A 480 -17.20 -6.44 36.45
CA GLN A 480 -16.88 -7.68 37.16
C GLN A 480 -16.44 -7.32 38.56
N ILE A 481 -16.90 -8.06 39.57
CA ILE A 481 -16.58 -7.82 40.97
C ILE A 481 -16.12 -9.10 41.62
N HIS A 482 -15.05 -9.00 42.38
CA HIS A 482 -14.57 -10.06 43.27
C HIS A 482 -14.48 -9.56 44.70
N ILE A 483 -14.83 -10.42 45.65
CA ILE A 483 -14.68 -10.17 47.09
C ILE A 483 -13.54 -11.02 47.61
N ILE A 484 -12.57 -10.39 48.27
CA ILE A 484 -11.44 -11.10 48.85
C ILE A 484 -11.92 -11.93 50.06
N THR A 485 -11.48 -13.19 50.11
CA THR A 485 -11.88 -14.17 51.13
C THR A 485 -10.73 -14.55 52.08
N ASP A 486 -11.05 -15.20 53.22
CA ASP A 486 -10.07 -15.55 54.27
C ASP A 486 -8.97 -16.53 53.80
N GLU A 487 -9.21 -17.33 52.76
CA GLU A 487 -8.17 -18.16 52.16
C GLU A 487 -7.07 -17.30 51.51
N GLU A 488 -7.37 -16.04 51.20
CA GLU A 488 -6.52 -15.15 50.42
C GLU A 488 -5.58 -14.25 51.25
N SER A 489 -5.71 -14.18 52.59
CA SER A 489 -5.07 -13.15 53.44
C SER A 489 -3.92 -13.59 54.36
N ASN A 490 -3.56 -14.87 54.41
CA ASN A 490 -2.58 -15.41 55.36
C ASN A 490 -1.09 -15.09 55.06
N ASN A 491 -0.75 -14.01 54.35
CA ASN A 491 0.65 -13.67 54.07
C ASN A 491 0.92 -12.16 53.99
N ILE A 492 1.94 -11.70 54.71
CA ILE A 492 2.27 -10.29 55.02
C ILE A 492 2.87 -9.53 53.80
N ALA A 493 2.80 -10.11 52.58
CA ALA A 493 3.46 -9.55 51.39
C ALA A 493 2.79 -9.95 50.04
N SER A 494 1.49 -10.24 50.02
CA SER A 494 0.85 -10.82 48.82
C SER A 494 0.39 -9.78 47.80
N LYS A 495 1.15 -9.66 46.69
CA LYS A 495 0.74 -8.95 45.45
C LYS A 495 -0.28 -9.81 44.71
N CYS A 496 -1.55 -9.49 44.86
CA CYS A 496 -2.63 -10.21 44.21
C CYS A 496 -2.97 -9.58 42.86
N MET A 497 -3.42 -10.41 41.91
CA MET A 497 -3.66 -10.07 40.51
C MET A 497 -5.08 -10.52 40.16
N ALA A 498 -5.82 -9.73 39.38
CA ALA A 498 -7.11 -10.12 38.82
C ALA A 498 -6.89 -10.90 37.51
N TRP A 499 -7.50 -12.08 37.29
CA TRP A 499 -7.15 -12.94 36.14
C TRP A 499 -8.35 -13.40 35.29
N VAL A 500 -8.11 -13.66 34.00
CA VAL A 500 -9.13 -14.23 33.09
C VAL A 500 -8.68 -15.55 32.45
N SER A 501 -9.56 -16.55 32.44
CA SER A 501 -9.41 -17.79 31.67
C SER A 501 -10.32 -17.77 30.44
N SER A 502 -10.11 -18.69 29.49
CA SER A 502 -10.57 -18.60 28.10
C SER A 502 -12.06 -18.37 27.85
N ASN A 503 -12.95 -18.53 28.83
CA ASN A 503 -14.40 -18.27 28.69
C ASN A 503 -15.08 -17.70 29.97
N SER A 504 -14.32 -17.37 31.02
CA SER A 504 -14.86 -16.84 32.29
C SER A 504 -13.77 -16.19 33.11
N ILE A 505 -14.12 -15.16 33.88
CA ILE A 505 -13.18 -14.56 34.85
C ILE A 505 -13.08 -15.47 36.07
N SER A 506 -11.86 -15.90 36.38
CA SER A 506 -11.57 -16.78 37.49
C SER A 506 -10.66 -16.03 38.46
N TRP A 507 -11.19 -15.75 39.63
CA TRP A 507 -10.53 -14.93 40.63
C TRP A 507 -9.71 -15.77 41.60
N TRP A 508 -8.46 -15.39 41.82
CA TRP A 508 -7.58 -16.02 42.81
C TRP A 508 -6.70 -14.97 43.49
N GLY A 509 -6.98 -14.71 44.76
CA GLY A 509 -6.08 -14.02 45.67
C GLY A 509 -5.01 -14.97 46.24
N ASN A 510 -3.94 -14.38 46.75
CA ASN A 510 -2.85 -15.04 47.46
C ASN A 510 -1.82 -15.80 46.61
N ALA A 511 -0.93 -15.03 45.98
CA ALA A 511 0.31 -15.57 45.45
C ALA A 511 1.49 -14.65 45.73
N SER A 512 2.61 -15.23 46.15
CA SER A 512 3.91 -14.55 46.02
C SER A 512 4.26 -14.46 44.53
N VAL A 513 3.90 -13.35 43.88
CA VAL A 513 4.33 -13.04 42.52
C VAL A 513 5.79 -12.59 42.58
N LYS A 514 6.69 -13.47 42.13
CA LYS A 514 8.12 -13.16 42.07
C LYS A 514 8.43 -12.55 40.69
N PRO A 515 8.92 -11.30 40.61
CA PRO A 515 9.17 -10.61 39.33
C PRO A 515 10.45 -11.11 38.62
N TYR A 516 10.84 -12.37 38.81
CA TYR A 516 12.08 -12.92 38.26
C TYR A 516 11.77 -13.76 37.02
N TYR A 517 12.63 -13.62 36.00
CA TYR A 517 12.66 -14.47 34.80
C TYR A 517 13.06 -15.92 35.11
N THR A 518 13.62 -16.17 36.30
CA THR A 518 14.10 -17.47 36.73
C THR A 518 13.08 -18.16 37.65
N LYS A 519 12.86 -19.45 37.38
CA LYS A 519 11.97 -20.31 38.16
C LYS A 519 12.27 -20.19 39.67
N PRO A 520 11.33 -19.70 40.50
CA PRO A 520 11.55 -19.56 41.92
C PRO A 520 11.47 -20.92 42.65
N SER A 521 12.12 -21.01 43.81
CA SER A 521 11.91 -22.11 44.76
C SER A 521 10.47 -22.12 45.23
N VAL A 522 9.86 -23.31 45.34
CA VAL A 522 8.45 -23.44 45.69
C VAL A 522 8.27 -23.28 47.20
N THR A 523 7.59 -22.21 47.62
CA THR A 523 7.23 -21.98 49.02
C THR A 523 5.80 -21.46 49.12
N GLY A 524 4.87 -22.29 49.62
CA GLY A 524 3.46 -21.92 49.76
C GLY A 524 2.77 -21.68 48.42
N TYR A 525 1.83 -20.72 48.37
CA TYR A 525 1.19 -20.29 47.13
C TYR A 525 2.12 -19.40 46.30
N THR A 526 2.70 -19.96 45.23
CA THR A 526 3.66 -19.25 44.37
C THR A 526 3.15 -19.20 42.94
N ARG A 527 3.39 -18.05 42.29
CA ARG A 527 3.13 -17.82 40.86
C ARG A 527 4.35 -17.15 40.24
N TYR A 528 4.70 -17.54 39.03
CA TYR A 528 5.65 -16.81 38.20
C TYR A 528 5.26 -16.96 36.74
N PHE A 529 5.62 -15.96 35.93
CA PHE A 529 5.45 -16.07 34.49
C PHE A 529 6.70 -16.63 33.86
N ASP A 530 6.54 -17.70 33.09
CA ASP A 530 7.61 -18.28 32.30
C ASP A 530 7.62 -17.65 30.91
N THR A 531 8.47 -16.65 30.71
CA THR A 531 8.62 -15.97 29.41
C THR A 531 9.12 -16.90 28.29
N ASN A 532 9.81 -17.99 28.63
CA ASN A 532 10.32 -18.93 27.63
C ASN A 532 9.20 -19.80 27.08
N GLU A 533 8.33 -20.27 27.96
CA GLU A 533 7.20 -21.11 27.59
C GLU A 533 5.91 -20.32 27.29
N ASN A 534 5.87 -19.02 27.58
CA ASN A 534 4.67 -18.19 27.50
C ASN A 534 3.49 -18.76 28.32
N TYR A 535 3.75 -19.07 29.59
CA TYR A 535 2.72 -19.53 30.52
C TYR A 535 2.90 -18.90 31.90
N TRP A 536 1.79 -18.65 32.59
CA TRP A 536 1.87 -18.56 34.04
C TRP A 536 2.02 -19.95 34.64
N LYS A 537 2.86 -20.02 35.65
CA LYS A 537 3.18 -21.22 36.39
C LYS A 537 2.63 -21.07 37.79
N LYS A 538 1.83 -22.04 38.24
CA LYS A 538 1.22 -22.06 39.56
C LYS A 538 1.60 -23.26 40.42
N ALA A 539 1.87 -22.98 41.69
CA ALA A 539 2.04 -23.98 42.74
C ALA A 539 1.13 -23.60 43.92
N ASP A 540 0.14 -24.45 44.19
CA ASP A 540 -0.89 -24.25 45.23
C ASP A 540 -0.61 -25.17 46.41
N LEU A 541 0.29 -24.75 47.31
CA LEU A 541 0.82 -25.60 48.38
C LEU A 541 1.48 -26.91 47.86
N SER A 542 1.77 -26.97 46.57
CA SER A 542 2.42 -28.08 45.88
C SER A 542 3.93 -27.87 45.83
N THR A 543 4.70 -28.92 45.57
CA THR A 543 6.15 -28.83 45.26
C THR A 543 6.42 -28.69 43.76
N THR A 544 5.38 -28.74 42.91
CA THR A 544 5.50 -28.68 41.45
C THR A 544 4.66 -27.55 40.86
N PHE A 545 5.18 -26.93 39.79
CA PHE A 545 4.44 -25.94 39.01
C PHE A 545 3.56 -26.58 37.94
N THR A 546 2.37 -26.02 37.74
CA THR A 546 1.45 -26.35 36.65
C THR A 546 1.18 -25.11 35.79
N ASN A 547 0.83 -25.30 34.51
CA ASN A 547 0.53 -24.20 33.60
C ASN A 547 -0.87 -23.64 33.87
N THR A 548 -1.02 -22.34 33.66
CA THR A 548 -2.30 -21.66 33.76
C THR A 548 -2.32 -20.45 32.83
N ASN A 549 -3.48 -20.14 32.26
CA ASN A 549 -3.70 -19.01 31.35
C ASN A 549 -4.34 -17.88 32.14
N LEU A 550 -3.65 -16.74 32.17
CA LEU A 550 -3.81 -15.80 33.25
C LEU A 550 -3.28 -14.43 32.81
N CYS A 551 -4.13 -13.41 32.73
CA CYS A 551 -3.71 -12.03 32.48
C CYS A 551 -4.05 -11.16 33.70
N PRO A 552 -3.05 -10.61 34.39
CA PRO A 552 -3.27 -9.78 35.58
C PRO A 552 -3.59 -8.31 35.23
N PHE A 553 -4.42 -7.63 36.03
CA PHE A 553 -4.83 -6.23 35.78
C PHE A 553 -4.36 -5.19 36.80
N ALA A 554 -3.97 -5.61 38.00
CA ALA A 554 -3.51 -4.73 39.06
C ALA A 554 -2.64 -5.50 40.05
N THR A 555 -1.94 -4.77 40.91
CA THR A 555 -1.39 -5.29 42.17
C THR A 555 -2.02 -4.57 43.34
N PHE A 556 -2.28 -5.28 44.43
CA PHE A 556 -2.82 -4.66 45.64
C PHE A 556 -2.24 -5.25 46.91
N ASN A 557 -2.30 -4.46 47.99
CA ASN A 557 -1.92 -4.85 49.35
C ASN A 557 -3.17 -5.04 50.20
N ILE A 558 -3.22 -6.10 50.99
CA ILE A 558 -4.35 -6.44 51.85
C ILE A 558 -3.92 -6.52 53.32
N ASN A 559 -4.86 -6.24 54.24
CA ASN A 559 -4.65 -6.46 55.66
C ASN A 559 -5.13 -7.86 56.09
N THR A 560 -4.96 -8.18 57.37
CA THR A 560 -5.38 -9.46 57.97
C THR A 560 -6.90 -9.66 58.05
N GLN A 561 -7.69 -8.66 57.67
CA GLN A 561 -9.15 -8.67 57.63
C GLN A 561 -9.68 -8.65 56.17
N ASN A 562 -8.84 -9.01 55.20
CA ASN A 562 -9.14 -9.07 53.77
C ASN A 562 -9.50 -7.72 53.12
N GLN A 563 -9.25 -6.59 53.81
CA GLN A 563 -9.47 -5.27 53.20
C GLN A 563 -8.27 -4.89 52.36
N ILE A 564 -8.54 -4.32 51.19
CA ILE A 564 -7.51 -3.75 50.31
C ILE A 564 -7.08 -2.40 50.89
N LEU A 565 -5.78 -2.24 51.13
CA LEU A 565 -5.18 -1.02 51.67
C LEU A 565 -4.68 -0.08 50.56
N SER A 566 -4.17 -0.66 49.49
CA SER A 566 -3.73 0.08 48.31
C SER A 566 -3.73 -0.79 47.08
N MET A 567 -3.92 -0.16 45.92
CA MET A 567 -3.92 -0.83 44.63
C MET A 567 -3.12 -0.02 43.61
N GLN A 568 -2.49 -0.71 42.68
CA GLN A 568 -1.77 -0.17 41.53
C GLN A 568 -2.30 -0.90 40.28
N PRO A 569 -3.26 -0.31 39.55
CA PRO A 569 -3.67 -0.77 38.22
C PRO A 569 -2.49 -0.91 37.27
N TYR A 570 -2.58 -1.85 36.34
CA TYR A 570 -1.64 -1.93 35.23
C TYR A 570 -2.10 -1.05 34.07
N GLU A 571 -1.16 -0.39 33.43
CA GLU A 571 -1.42 0.43 32.26
C GLU A 571 -1.63 -0.43 31.00
N ILE A 572 -2.21 0.20 29.97
CA ILE A 572 -2.32 -0.42 28.65
C ILE A 572 -0.91 -0.76 28.13
N MET A 573 -0.77 -1.96 27.57
CA MET A 573 0.48 -2.58 27.10
C MET A 573 1.52 -2.81 28.21
N GLN A 574 1.14 -2.67 29.49
CA GLN A 574 2.01 -3.06 30.58
C GLN A 574 2.08 -4.58 30.68
N VAL A 575 3.25 -5.15 30.36
CA VAL A 575 3.55 -6.55 30.63
C VAL A 575 3.62 -6.75 32.13
N ALA A 576 2.78 -7.63 32.65
CA ALA A 576 2.55 -7.69 34.09
C ALA A 576 3.57 -8.50 34.91
N ILE A 577 4.83 -8.53 34.46
CA ILE A 577 5.94 -9.12 35.22
C ILE A 577 7.08 -8.13 35.31
N GLY A 578 7.15 -7.47 36.47
CA GLY A 578 8.28 -6.62 36.84
C GLY A 578 8.34 -5.31 36.05
N ASN A 579 9.26 -4.44 36.48
CA ASN A 579 9.46 -3.06 36.04
C ASN A 579 9.94 -2.90 34.57
N ASN A 580 9.57 -3.82 33.66
CA ASN A 580 10.11 -3.91 32.31
C ASN A 580 9.02 -3.84 31.23
N SER A 581 7.94 -3.13 31.48
CA SER A 581 7.06 -2.69 30.39
C SER A 581 7.72 -1.55 29.61
N VAL A 582 7.43 -1.42 28.33
CA VAL A 582 7.99 -0.40 27.41
C VAL A 582 7.78 1.04 27.91
N PHE A 583 6.78 1.25 28.77
CA PHE A 583 6.45 2.55 29.37
C PHE A 583 6.83 2.68 30.86
N TRP A 584 7.51 1.69 31.44
CA TRP A 584 7.96 1.79 32.82
C TRP A 584 9.36 2.40 32.93
N PRO A 585 9.61 3.16 34.01
CA PRO A 585 10.92 3.69 34.28
C PRO A 585 11.93 2.55 34.41
N ASP A 586 12.97 2.57 33.59
CA ASP A 586 14.10 1.70 33.77
C ASP A 586 14.86 2.13 35.03
N TYR A 587 14.45 1.60 36.17
CA TYR A 587 15.06 1.90 37.47
C TYR A 587 16.57 1.57 37.53
N THR A 588 17.10 0.81 36.56
CA THR A 588 18.52 0.53 36.42
C THR A 588 19.29 1.58 35.61
N ALA A 589 18.60 2.42 34.85
CA ALA A 589 19.15 3.48 34.01
C ALA A 589 18.81 4.89 34.55
N GLY A 590 18.63 5.02 35.86
CA GLY A 590 18.31 6.30 36.49
C GLY A 590 19.38 7.37 36.28
N ILE A 591 18.95 8.53 35.81
CA ILE A 591 19.75 9.72 35.58
C ILE A 591 19.43 10.73 36.69
N THR A 592 20.36 10.91 37.62
CA THR A 592 20.21 11.93 38.66
C THR A 592 20.38 13.33 38.05
N VAL A 593 19.36 14.17 38.18
CA VAL A 593 19.38 15.56 37.75
C VAL A 593 20.16 16.38 38.77
N SER A 594 21.29 16.94 38.34
CA SER A 594 22.23 17.68 39.21
C SER A 594 22.06 19.20 39.15
N ALA A 595 21.32 19.72 38.17
CA ALA A 595 21.06 21.14 38.00
C ALA A 595 19.68 21.40 37.37
N PHE A 596 19.04 22.50 37.76
CA PHE A 596 17.78 22.97 37.20
C PHE A 596 17.96 24.38 36.59
N PRO A 597 17.22 24.75 35.52
CA PRO A 597 16.26 23.92 34.78
C PRO A 597 16.95 22.76 34.04
N TYR A 598 16.27 21.62 33.95
CA TYR A 598 16.72 20.44 33.22
C TYR A 598 15.71 20.12 32.11
N THR A 599 16.17 19.89 30.88
CA THR A 599 15.31 19.48 29.77
C THR A 599 15.38 17.96 29.64
N ALA A 600 14.22 17.28 29.71
CA ALA A 600 14.15 15.84 29.58
C ALA A 600 14.67 15.36 28.21
N GLU A 601 15.69 14.51 28.20
CA GLU A 601 16.27 13.97 26.98
C GLU A 601 15.50 12.77 26.41
N TYR A 602 14.65 12.14 27.24
CA TYR A 602 13.90 10.93 26.94
C TYR A 602 12.51 11.01 27.57
N ASP A 603 11.55 10.30 26.97
CA ASP A 603 10.31 9.97 27.65
C ASP A 603 10.61 9.06 28.85
N GLY A 604 9.97 9.30 29.99
CA GLY A 604 10.25 8.54 31.19
C GLY A 604 9.48 9.00 32.40
N TRP A 605 9.98 8.63 33.58
CA TRP A 605 9.39 9.03 34.85
C TRP A 605 10.41 9.69 35.74
N LEU A 606 10.04 10.85 36.23
CA LEU A 606 10.78 11.60 37.21
C LEU A 606 10.39 11.13 38.61
N THR A 607 11.41 10.87 39.42
CA THR A 607 11.28 10.70 40.85
C THR A 607 11.99 11.83 41.58
N ALA A 608 11.40 12.30 42.65
CA ALA A 608 12.00 13.32 43.50
C ALA A 608 11.73 12.98 44.96
N SER A 609 12.74 13.06 45.82
CA SER A 609 12.51 13.15 47.27
C SER A 609 12.40 14.62 47.64
N VAL A 610 11.26 15.12 48.10
CA VAL A 610 11.16 16.53 48.49
C VAL A 610 11.59 16.70 49.95
N ILE A 611 12.45 17.69 50.24
CA ILE A 611 12.74 18.16 51.60
C ILE A 611 12.83 19.70 51.58
N GLY A 612 11.80 20.36 52.13
CA GLY A 612 11.90 21.72 52.66
C GLY A 612 12.59 21.71 54.02
N ASP A 613 13.18 22.85 54.42
CA ASP A 613 14.00 22.93 55.62
C ASP A 613 13.16 23.04 56.91
N GLN A 614 13.29 22.03 57.78
CA GLN A 614 12.73 22.00 59.14
C GLN A 614 13.47 23.01 60.02
N GLY A 615 12.97 24.25 60.05
CA GLY A 615 13.45 25.28 60.96
C GLY A 615 13.37 26.71 60.42
N THR A 616 13.25 26.88 59.10
CA THR A 616 13.25 28.19 58.43
C THR A 616 11.94 28.54 57.70
N GLY A 617 11.01 27.58 57.57
CA GLY A 617 9.68 27.81 56.95
C GLY A 617 9.71 27.96 55.43
N GLN A 618 10.70 27.36 54.76
CA GLN A 618 10.86 27.49 53.31
C GLN A 618 10.17 26.34 52.55
N ASN A 619 9.53 26.68 51.41
CA ASN A 619 8.73 25.77 50.59
C ASN A 619 9.55 25.16 49.46
N GLY A 620 9.40 23.85 49.26
CA GLY A 620 10.00 23.12 48.14
C GLY A 620 8.98 22.88 47.03
N TYR A 621 9.38 23.00 45.77
CA TYR A 621 8.50 22.71 44.64
C TYR A 621 9.26 22.12 43.45
N LEU A 622 8.53 21.36 42.63
CA LEU A 622 8.96 20.83 41.35
C LEU A 622 7.92 21.17 40.29
N GLN A 623 8.40 21.65 39.15
CA GLN A 623 7.62 22.17 38.05
C GLN A 623 8.03 21.50 36.74
N ILE A 624 7.07 21.26 35.86
CA ILE A 624 7.28 20.78 34.49
C ILE A 624 6.62 21.79 33.54
N ASN A 625 7.39 22.35 32.62
CA ASN A 625 6.96 23.39 31.67
C ASN A 625 6.28 24.59 32.36
N GLY A 626 6.72 24.92 33.58
CA GLY A 626 6.16 26.01 34.39
C GLY A 626 4.94 25.63 35.25
N ASN A 627 4.38 24.42 35.09
CA ASN A 627 3.28 23.92 35.92
C ASN A 627 3.82 23.20 37.15
N THR A 628 3.36 23.56 38.34
CA THR A 628 3.78 22.92 39.59
C THR A 628 3.17 21.52 39.69
N VAL A 629 4.02 20.50 39.69
CA VAL A 629 3.62 19.08 39.73
C VAL A 629 3.87 18.44 41.10
N VAL A 630 4.78 19.01 41.91
CA VAL A 630 4.93 18.67 43.33
C VAL A 630 5.20 19.93 44.12
N HIS A 631 4.58 20.07 45.28
CA HIS A 631 4.80 21.18 46.20
C HIS A 631 4.78 20.66 47.64
N SER A 632 5.74 21.07 48.47
CA SER A 632 5.83 20.71 49.88
C SER A 632 5.96 21.97 50.73
N TYR A 633 5.05 22.12 51.69
CA TYR A 633 5.09 23.16 52.72
C TYR A 633 5.76 22.58 53.96
N GLY A 634 6.82 23.24 54.43
CA GLY A 634 7.67 22.76 55.50
C GLY A 634 6.86 22.34 56.72
N LEU A 635 6.90 21.04 57.06
CA LEU A 635 6.77 20.45 58.39
C LEU A 635 6.76 18.91 58.41
N ASP A 636 6.84 18.20 57.27
CA ASP A 636 6.86 16.73 57.26
C ASP A 636 7.98 16.10 56.43
N TYR A 637 8.72 15.18 57.05
CA TYR A 637 9.53 14.20 56.35
C TYR A 637 8.59 13.19 55.67
N THR A 638 8.26 13.41 54.40
CA THR A 638 7.65 12.34 53.61
C THR A 638 8.74 11.66 52.79
N THR A 639 8.99 10.38 53.09
CA THR A 639 9.80 9.48 52.25
C THR A 639 9.06 9.07 50.96
N SER A 640 8.09 9.88 50.52
CA SER A 640 7.27 9.60 49.35
C SER A 640 8.11 9.87 48.11
N GLN A 641 8.56 8.81 47.46
CA GLN A 641 9.07 8.89 46.09
C GLN A 641 7.88 9.16 45.17
N TRP A 642 7.75 10.39 44.71
CA TRP A 642 6.80 10.75 43.65
C TRP A 642 7.25 10.10 42.35
N VAL A 643 6.30 9.64 41.54
CA VAL A 643 6.58 9.07 40.23
C VAL A 643 5.76 9.86 39.23
N ILE A 644 6.41 10.78 38.50
CA ILE A 644 5.77 11.79 37.66
C ILE A 644 6.15 11.51 36.20
N PRO A 645 5.20 11.37 35.28
CA PRO A 645 5.53 11.18 33.87
C PRO A 645 6.18 12.44 33.31
N VAL A 646 7.23 12.27 32.51
CA VAL A 646 7.95 13.33 31.80
C VAL A 646 8.11 12.93 30.34
N SER A 647 7.83 13.84 29.43
CA SER A 647 8.05 13.65 28.00
C SER A 647 9.39 14.25 27.59
N ARG A 648 10.01 13.71 26.55
CA ARG A 648 11.21 14.29 25.94
C ARG A 648 10.93 15.73 25.52
N GLY A 649 11.79 16.65 25.96
CA GLY A 649 11.66 18.09 25.73
C GLY A 649 10.99 18.85 26.87
N ASP A 650 10.40 18.17 27.86
CA ASP A 650 9.84 18.83 29.04
C ASP A 650 10.93 19.56 29.84
N VAL A 651 10.65 20.81 30.23
CA VAL A 651 11.54 21.63 31.05
C VAL A 651 11.17 21.49 32.51
N ILE A 652 12.03 20.81 33.26
CA ILE A 652 11.87 20.57 34.69
C ILE A 652 12.58 21.67 35.46
N THR A 653 11.88 22.34 36.36
CA THR A 653 12.44 23.29 37.32
C THR A 653 12.15 22.80 38.74
N ALA A 654 13.10 22.99 39.66
CA ALA A 654 12.88 22.63 41.05
C ALA A 654 13.55 23.60 42.01
N HIS A 655 12.98 23.73 43.19
CA HIS A 655 13.44 24.59 44.28
C HIS A 655 13.34 23.81 45.59
N GLN A 656 14.43 23.74 46.35
CA GLN A 656 14.49 23.04 47.65
C GLN A 656 13.92 21.61 47.60
N VAL A 657 14.42 20.83 46.65
CA VAL A 657 14.15 19.40 46.51
C VAL A 657 15.41 18.61 46.86
N GLY A 658 15.23 17.37 47.34
CA GLY A 658 16.32 16.40 47.48
C GLY A 658 16.72 15.82 46.12
N SER A 659 17.17 14.56 46.10
CA SER A 659 17.58 13.94 44.83
C SER A 659 16.41 13.82 43.87
N VAL A 660 16.58 14.34 42.66
CA VAL A 660 15.67 14.13 41.53
C VAL A 660 16.34 13.20 40.55
N THR A 661 15.68 12.09 40.23
CA THR A 661 16.19 11.06 39.32
C THR A 661 15.15 10.79 38.25
N ILE A 662 15.55 10.92 36.99
CA ILE A 662 14.72 10.54 35.84
C ILE A 662 15.10 9.14 35.44
N PHE A 663 14.08 8.31 35.30
CA PHE A 663 14.21 6.96 34.80
C PHE A 663 13.61 6.91 33.40
N PRO A 664 14.44 6.73 32.35
CA PRO A 664 13.95 6.66 30.98
C PRO A 664 13.08 5.42 30.78
N CYS A 665 12.17 5.47 29.82
CA CYS A 665 11.38 4.29 29.43
C CYS A 665 12.30 3.14 28.98
N LYS A 666 12.03 1.94 29.48
CA LYS A 666 12.84 0.76 29.15
C LYS A 666 12.62 0.36 27.68
N GLY A 667 13.66 0.53 26.86
CA GLY A 667 13.58 0.33 25.40
C GLY A 667 13.35 1.62 24.61
N GLY A 668 13.57 2.79 25.22
CA GLY A 668 13.34 4.10 24.64
C GLY A 668 13.91 4.31 23.22
N ARG A 669 13.11 4.99 22.40
CA ARG A 669 13.58 5.85 21.32
C ARG A 669 13.68 7.27 21.81
#